data_AF-A0A3E0QGJ4-F1
#
_entry.id   AF-A0A3E0QGJ4-F1
#
_cell.length_a   1.000
_cell.length_b   1.000
_cell.length_c   1.000
_cell.angle_alpha   90.00
_cell.angle_beta   90.00
_cell.angle_gamma   90.00
#
_symmetry.space_group_name_H-M   'P 1'
#
loop_
_entity.id
_entity.type
_entity.pdbx_description
1 polymer ?
#
loop_
_entity_poly.entity_id
_entity_poly.type
_entity_poly.pdbx_seq_one_letter_code
_entity_poly.pdbx_strand_id
1 'polypeptide(L)'
;MNEKMNRHFSKILFWHVLASIILCTASVTAAVQKTSLFSGNWSNPSLWSPAGIPAPGDHVLIGSGQTILADTDATCLNMTVSAYSTLNMLAGRRITVNGNLTVGGTFDMNGGNITLGSPGLQFNLEAGSHFIWNPGINTSAEATLFTRGVENFAPTSTLTIKRWFNYSTALGALVTGNFGNLVLNSPAASGSGIAEWNQNNEFQNHLILGTLTVDQGWITLDKSGNISNTFLKDVVLTSVNSSLYFHSGNHPGTFTVQTGSINNTGGNFIGLNDGNGNVHVNVTGSFTNRGNVKIINNSGVMFVGNGNAIFTVAGTFTQFTGDTRFIYNITTSNSGVFTANFSELILNGGIFMGQTACHTSGGTATLNISGNCTVNFSGNSDKFRGTSLSSIGLNQNNIRFNMTIGGNLFYNGPAASEFTSSASFGTETAVINGNLQVNGGVMSFNYGTSAASHDNNVTVMGDVIQNGGTIFFSRNGGTAGINLKRDLNLNAGLMIMKGSTGTTNILLERHYNQLGGTLQLHSNTILVTQDKISLNVQGNFTQSAGTLTFDDNANDLGAVHELIISGPVYNIAGNGMMSRAGNGNGMVQGLIRFTRSGNVDYSRSPGHLIQNVRQEAEAGCTINIAGGNIQIASHNLGNNFFRIKTGATVLLNSSQFLSNGTYLYSGIRIDSAGTLQTRHSKGMYDGTSTAAINALSNMDYSLDPHAIIEYAGPDNQILTGSGINSLIREDHKYGILRINMNAAESAWIGNSNVHVRRRLELVSGGLVLNNRTLNIENGKTDGISRQSGYVKSESEQSYITWKNMDFSIHEFPFGTGRLAGEYIPVRFQPVSGSTADVSISTYGTGSNNLPLPSDLISGSLSLIGNPSSNSAGVAENDVIDRYWKIVASGITANVTLTYMGSENTLAPEVRGNVMAIQSWNGSGWNAPAGSGFGTSTGTGTVTVSNTSSFSNWIVRANNGVLPIELGKFDAQFKDPNVHVSWVTVSEVNNNYFDVERSNDGRNFTSIQRIQGAGNSTSMIHYTYKDESPLSGRSFYRLKQTDFDGKFSYSDSRSVINSKMPEKLLNLNSFGPNPFNDYFKLSFNSREDEMIEMMFTNSSGKVLQREFFNAEKGENIFEFTQGHSLPPGIYIIRMRGRDEIITQKIIKR
;
A
#
# COMPACT_ATOMS: atom_id res chain seq x y z
N MET A 1 133.63 -19.57 -9.91
CA MET A 1 133.25 -20.35 -8.70
C MET A 1 131.72 -20.46 -8.59
N ASN A 2 131.04 -20.73 -9.72
CA ASN A 2 129.59 -20.50 -9.89
C ASN A 2 128.85 -21.66 -10.58
N GLU A 3 129.42 -22.87 -10.60
CA GLU A 3 128.79 -24.06 -11.23
C GLU A 3 128.60 -25.25 -10.28
N LYS A 4 129.17 -25.24 -9.07
CA LYS A 4 128.97 -26.31 -8.08
C LYS A 4 127.79 -26.10 -7.12
N MET A 5 127.16 -24.91 -7.12
CA MET A 5 126.04 -24.60 -6.23
C MET A 5 124.65 -24.88 -6.86
N ASN A 6 124.55 -24.92 -8.20
CA ASN A 6 123.28 -25.20 -8.90
C ASN A 6 122.91 -26.69 -9.03
N ARG A 7 123.86 -27.62 -8.83
CA ARG A 7 123.55 -29.07 -8.86
C ARG A 7 123.00 -29.62 -7.54
N HIS A 8 123.14 -28.91 -6.41
CA HIS A 8 122.56 -29.32 -5.13
C HIS A 8 121.12 -28.84 -4.91
N PHE A 9 120.72 -27.70 -5.47
CA PHE A 9 119.34 -27.21 -5.37
C PHE A 9 118.34 -28.02 -6.22
N SER A 10 118.75 -28.53 -7.39
CA SER A 10 117.87 -29.36 -8.24
C SER A 10 117.56 -30.74 -7.64
N LYS A 11 118.48 -31.34 -6.87
CA LYS A 11 118.23 -32.62 -6.20
C LYS A 11 117.37 -32.48 -4.94
N ILE A 12 117.47 -31.37 -4.20
CA ILE A 12 116.62 -31.14 -3.02
C ILE A 12 115.18 -30.78 -3.44
N LEU A 13 115.00 -30.04 -4.55
CA LEU A 13 113.67 -29.74 -5.10
C LEU A 13 112.99 -31.00 -5.69
N PHE A 14 113.75 -31.90 -6.34
CA PHE A 14 113.19 -33.16 -6.86
C PHE A 14 112.75 -34.11 -5.74
N TRP A 15 113.52 -34.21 -4.64
CA TRP A 15 113.14 -35.06 -3.50
C TRP A 15 112.08 -34.42 -2.58
N HIS A 16 111.97 -33.08 -2.50
CA HIS A 16 110.86 -32.43 -1.78
C HIS A 16 109.56 -32.48 -2.59
N VAL A 17 109.58 -32.31 -3.92
CA VAL A 17 108.38 -32.48 -4.75
C VAL A 17 107.96 -33.95 -4.82
N LEU A 18 108.90 -34.89 -4.84
CA LEU A 18 108.59 -36.33 -4.81
C LEU A 18 108.15 -36.80 -3.42
N ALA A 19 108.68 -36.26 -2.31
CA ALA A 19 108.20 -36.56 -0.96
C ALA A 19 106.83 -35.92 -0.66
N SER A 20 106.53 -34.75 -1.22
CA SER A 20 105.18 -34.15 -1.17
C SER A 20 104.17 -34.87 -2.09
N ILE A 21 104.63 -35.60 -3.11
CA ILE A 21 103.79 -36.43 -3.98
C ILE A 21 103.64 -37.88 -3.46
N ILE A 22 104.60 -38.39 -2.66
CA ILE A 22 104.60 -39.79 -2.16
C ILE A 22 104.13 -39.94 -0.69
N LEU A 23 104.00 -38.85 0.08
CA LEU A 23 103.22 -38.85 1.34
C LEU A 23 101.73 -38.52 1.16
N CYS A 24 101.24 -38.54 -0.09
CA CYS A 24 99.83 -38.39 -0.41
C CYS A 24 99.39 -39.42 -1.46
N THR A 25 99.61 -40.71 -1.19
CA THR A 25 98.81 -41.78 -1.80
C THR A 25 97.76 -42.22 -0.80
N ALA A 26 96.81 -41.32 -0.50
CA ALA A 26 95.48 -41.80 -0.17
C ALA A 26 95.03 -42.56 -1.43
N SER A 27 94.87 -43.87 -1.31
CA SER A 27 94.18 -44.68 -2.30
C SER A 27 92.85 -44.00 -2.59
N VAL A 28 92.76 -43.30 -3.73
CA VAL A 28 91.50 -42.79 -4.26
C VAL A 28 90.74 -44.03 -4.73
N THR A 29 90.06 -44.69 -3.80
CA THR A 29 88.98 -45.61 -4.14
C THR A 29 87.93 -44.78 -4.86
N ALA A 30 87.64 -45.13 -6.12
CA ALA A 30 86.55 -44.52 -6.87
C ALA A 30 85.27 -44.52 -6.01
N ALA A 31 84.53 -43.42 -6.02
CA ALA A 31 83.29 -43.31 -5.27
C ALA A 31 82.37 -44.49 -5.59
N VAL A 32 81.98 -45.26 -4.58
CA VAL A 32 81.08 -46.41 -4.74
C VAL A 32 79.66 -45.98 -4.38
N GLN A 33 78.67 -46.39 -5.17
CA GLN A 33 77.27 -46.22 -4.79
C GLN A 33 76.88 -47.30 -3.77
N LYS A 34 76.64 -46.90 -2.52
CA LYS A 34 76.14 -47.72 -1.41
C LYS A 34 74.62 -47.65 -1.35
N THR A 35 73.96 -48.71 -1.78
CA THR A 35 72.49 -48.78 -1.80
C THR A 35 71.97 -49.63 -0.63
N SER A 36 70.99 -49.17 0.13
CA SER A 36 70.36 -49.98 1.19
C SER A 36 69.48 -51.08 0.60
N LEU A 37 69.70 -52.34 0.98
CA LEU A 37 68.93 -53.50 0.50
C LEU A 37 67.66 -53.77 1.31
N PHE A 38 67.68 -53.45 2.62
CA PHE A 38 66.57 -53.67 3.56
C PHE A 38 66.62 -52.61 4.68
N SER A 39 65.57 -52.55 5.50
CA SER A 39 65.43 -51.59 6.60
C SER A 39 66.31 -51.99 7.79
N GLY A 40 66.88 -51.02 8.50
CA GLY A 40 67.74 -51.29 9.65
C GLY A 40 68.67 -50.15 10.03
N ASN A 41 69.66 -50.46 10.87
CA ASN A 41 70.62 -49.49 11.36
C ASN A 41 71.71 -49.19 10.34
N TRP A 42 72.09 -47.92 10.23
CA TRP A 42 73.16 -47.45 9.35
C TRP A 42 74.48 -48.18 9.60
N SER A 43 74.79 -48.48 10.87
CA SER A 43 75.99 -49.21 11.30
C SER A 43 76.06 -50.67 10.84
N ASN A 44 74.99 -51.25 10.30
CA ASN A 44 74.98 -52.64 9.83
C ASN A 44 75.64 -52.75 8.44
N PRO A 45 76.84 -53.36 8.28
CA PRO A 45 77.51 -53.45 6.99
C PRO A 45 76.76 -54.31 5.95
N SER A 46 75.91 -55.25 6.40
CA SER A 46 75.11 -56.11 5.51
C SER A 46 73.91 -55.40 4.88
N LEU A 47 73.54 -54.23 5.42
CA LEU A 47 72.45 -53.40 4.91
C LEU A 47 72.78 -52.79 3.54
N TRP A 48 74.06 -52.56 3.26
CA TRP A 48 74.53 -51.80 2.12
C TRP A 48 75.02 -52.73 1.00
N SER A 49 74.75 -52.35 -0.26
CA SER A 49 75.28 -53.00 -1.46
C SER A 49 76.10 -52.00 -2.28
N PRO A 50 77.38 -52.32 -2.63
CA PRO A 50 78.17 -53.45 -2.14
C PRO A 50 78.36 -53.44 -0.62
N ALA A 51 78.54 -54.62 0.01
CA ALA A 51 78.64 -54.79 1.47
C ALA A 51 79.68 -53.85 2.12
N GLY A 52 79.38 -53.37 3.33
CA GLY A 52 80.20 -52.46 4.12
C GLY A 52 79.54 -51.10 4.36
N ILE A 53 79.77 -50.52 5.53
CA ILE A 53 79.21 -49.22 5.94
C ILE A 53 79.66 -48.11 4.98
N PRO A 54 78.80 -47.15 4.59
CA PRO A 54 79.19 -46.02 3.75
C PRO A 54 80.33 -45.21 4.32
N ALA A 55 81.32 -44.92 3.48
CA ALA A 55 82.51 -44.14 3.81
C ALA A 55 82.43 -42.71 3.23
N PRO A 56 83.31 -41.76 3.65
CA PRO A 56 83.26 -40.36 3.23
C PRO A 56 83.27 -40.09 1.70
N GLY A 57 83.76 -41.03 0.89
CA GLY A 57 83.80 -40.94 -0.57
C GLY A 57 82.62 -41.59 -1.29
N ASP A 58 81.71 -42.26 -0.59
CA ASP A 58 80.63 -43.06 -1.20
C ASP A 58 79.38 -42.23 -1.53
N HIS A 59 78.66 -42.62 -2.58
CA HIS A 59 77.31 -42.14 -2.84
C HIS A 59 76.30 -43.02 -2.12
N VAL A 60 75.56 -42.48 -1.15
CA VAL A 60 74.55 -43.21 -0.40
C VAL A 60 73.20 -43.11 -1.11
N LEU A 61 72.58 -44.26 -1.39
CA LEU A 61 71.20 -44.36 -1.86
C LEU A 61 70.38 -45.18 -0.87
N ILE A 62 69.47 -44.54 -0.16
CA ILE A 62 68.45 -45.28 0.62
C ILE A 62 67.39 -45.71 -0.38
N GLY A 63 67.26 -47.02 -0.57
CA GLY A 63 66.34 -47.65 -1.51
C GLY A 63 64.87 -47.41 -1.13
N SER A 64 64.00 -47.36 -2.14
CA SER A 64 62.55 -47.18 -1.96
C SER A 64 61.96 -48.22 -1.00
N GLY A 65 61.04 -47.78 -0.13
CA GLY A 65 60.38 -48.62 0.87
C GLY A 65 61.24 -48.98 2.09
N GLN A 66 62.51 -48.54 2.15
CA GLN A 66 63.38 -48.83 3.29
C GLN A 66 63.30 -47.75 4.37
N THR A 67 63.37 -48.16 5.63
CA THR A 67 63.53 -47.28 6.79
C THR A 67 64.91 -47.50 7.41
N ILE A 68 65.74 -46.48 7.37
CA ILE A 68 67.11 -46.50 7.89
C ILE A 68 67.19 -45.66 9.16
N LEU A 69 67.76 -46.22 10.22
CA LEU A 69 68.09 -45.49 11.45
C LEU A 69 69.59 -45.14 11.43
N ALA A 70 69.92 -43.86 11.36
CA ALA A 70 71.28 -43.38 11.54
C ALA A 70 71.66 -43.41 13.03
N ASP A 71 72.18 -44.56 13.47
CA ASP A 71 72.53 -44.89 14.85
C ASP A 71 73.98 -44.53 15.23
N THR A 72 74.82 -44.24 14.24
CA THR A 72 76.21 -43.80 14.40
C THR A 72 76.46 -42.50 13.62
N ASP A 73 77.52 -41.77 13.98
CA ASP A 73 78.01 -40.69 13.13
C ASP A 73 78.50 -41.25 11.80
N ALA A 74 78.19 -40.56 10.71
CA ALA A 74 78.50 -41.02 9.36
C ALA A 74 78.94 -39.85 8.46
N THR A 75 79.71 -40.17 7.42
CA THR A 75 80.10 -39.21 6.38
C THR A 75 80.01 -39.88 5.02
N CYS A 76 79.49 -39.18 4.02
CA CYS A 76 79.38 -39.66 2.64
C CYS A 76 79.62 -38.53 1.63
N LEU A 77 79.78 -38.89 0.35
CA LEU A 77 79.97 -37.93 -0.74
C LEU A 77 78.62 -37.34 -1.18
N ASN A 78 77.70 -38.13 -1.72
CA ASN A 78 76.32 -37.66 -1.98
C ASN A 78 75.34 -38.54 -1.22
N MET A 79 74.15 -38.02 -0.92
CA MET A 79 73.08 -38.79 -0.31
C MET A 79 71.75 -38.61 -1.06
N THR A 80 71.09 -39.72 -1.35
CA THR A 80 69.73 -39.75 -1.90
C THR A 80 68.84 -40.61 -1.01
N VAL A 81 67.77 -40.02 -0.47
CA VAL A 81 66.68 -40.74 0.21
C VAL A 81 65.59 -40.97 -0.83
N SER A 82 65.42 -42.18 -1.34
CA SER A 82 64.44 -42.44 -2.42
C SER A 82 62.99 -42.16 -1.98
N ALA A 83 62.10 -41.94 -2.95
CA ALA A 83 60.65 -41.91 -2.69
C ALA A 83 60.19 -43.13 -1.87
N TYR A 84 59.20 -42.92 -0.99
CA TYR A 84 58.66 -43.93 -0.07
C TYR A 84 59.67 -44.54 0.92
N SER A 85 60.89 -44.03 1.01
CA SER A 85 61.86 -44.45 2.03
C SER A 85 61.91 -43.45 3.19
N THR A 86 62.46 -43.86 4.33
CA THR A 86 62.60 -43.02 5.52
C THR A 86 64.02 -43.09 6.05
N LEU A 87 64.65 -41.94 6.28
CA LEU A 87 65.86 -41.80 7.08
C LEU A 87 65.52 -41.16 8.41
N ASN A 88 65.63 -41.92 9.48
CA ASN A 88 65.49 -41.43 10.84
C ASN A 88 66.87 -41.26 11.46
N MET A 89 67.14 -40.14 12.13
CA MET A 89 68.34 -40.03 12.94
C MET A 89 68.08 -40.44 14.39
N LEU A 90 69.06 -41.10 14.98
CA LEU A 90 69.11 -41.23 16.42
C LEU A 90 69.60 -39.91 17.04
N ALA A 91 69.00 -39.50 18.15
CA ALA A 91 69.35 -38.27 18.83
C ALA A 91 70.87 -38.19 19.15
N GLY A 92 71.46 -37.02 18.93
CA GLY A 92 72.88 -36.76 19.16
C GLY A 92 73.83 -37.27 18.07
N ARG A 93 73.34 -37.98 17.04
CA ARG A 93 74.17 -38.44 15.91
C ARG A 93 74.29 -37.40 14.81
N ARG A 94 75.36 -37.48 14.01
CA ARG A 94 75.65 -36.56 12.91
C ARG A 94 75.92 -37.28 11.59
N ILE A 95 75.27 -36.82 10.53
CA ILE A 95 75.63 -37.18 9.15
C ILE A 95 76.29 -35.98 8.48
N THR A 96 77.47 -36.17 7.91
CA THR A 96 78.13 -35.17 7.05
C THR A 96 78.04 -35.61 5.58
N VAL A 97 77.47 -34.76 4.72
CA VAL A 97 77.38 -35.00 3.27
C VAL A 97 78.34 -34.03 2.58
N ASN A 98 79.43 -34.53 2.01
CA ASN A 98 80.46 -33.68 1.38
C ASN A 98 80.07 -33.16 -0.01
N GLY A 99 78.92 -33.59 -0.52
CA GLY A 99 78.32 -33.25 -1.81
C GLY A 99 76.81 -32.96 -1.65
N ASN A 100 76.01 -33.29 -2.65
CA ASN A 100 74.58 -32.94 -2.67
C ASN A 100 73.73 -33.93 -1.85
N LEU A 101 72.68 -33.39 -1.22
CA LEU A 101 71.64 -34.16 -0.53
C LEU A 101 70.32 -34.03 -1.31
N THR A 102 69.74 -35.16 -1.70
CA THR A 102 68.41 -35.23 -2.32
C THR A 102 67.49 -36.09 -1.47
N VAL A 103 66.33 -35.56 -1.11
CA VAL A 103 65.32 -36.24 -0.30
C VAL A 103 64.05 -36.37 -1.15
N GLY A 104 63.80 -37.58 -1.64
CA GLY A 104 62.54 -37.98 -2.29
C GLY A 104 61.57 -38.68 -1.34
N GLY A 105 62.05 -39.19 -0.19
CA GLY A 105 61.24 -39.83 0.85
C GLY A 105 61.04 -38.94 2.08
N THR A 106 61.09 -39.55 3.28
CA THR A 106 61.04 -38.83 4.56
C THR A 106 62.43 -38.79 5.18
N PHE A 107 62.85 -37.64 5.69
CA PHE A 107 64.01 -37.51 6.55
C PHE A 107 63.58 -36.87 7.86
N ASP A 108 63.58 -37.65 8.94
CA ASP A 108 63.38 -37.17 10.30
C ASP A 108 64.71 -37.02 11.05
N MET A 109 65.05 -35.78 11.40
CA MET A 109 66.26 -35.50 12.19
C MET A 109 66.16 -35.95 13.64
N ASN A 110 64.97 -36.02 14.26
CA ASN A 110 64.76 -36.53 15.62
C ASN A 110 65.90 -36.26 16.67
N GLY A 111 66.40 -35.03 16.76
CA GLY A 111 67.47 -34.64 17.68
C GLY A 111 68.90 -35.01 17.25
N GLY A 112 69.09 -35.59 16.06
CA GLY A 112 70.36 -35.70 15.35
C GLY A 112 70.73 -34.41 14.61
N ASN A 113 71.82 -34.43 13.84
CA ASN A 113 72.31 -33.28 13.07
C ASN A 113 72.76 -33.70 11.68
N ILE A 114 72.62 -32.80 10.71
CA ILE A 114 73.17 -32.96 9.37
C ILE A 114 74.05 -31.77 9.00
N THR A 115 75.14 -32.02 8.27
CA THR A 115 76.07 -30.99 7.81
C THR A 115 76.41 -31.19 6.34
N LEU A 116 76.31 -30.15 5.52
CA LEU A 116 76.90 -30.14 4.17
C LEU A 116 78.36 -29.70 4.27
N GLY A 117 79.27 -30.51 3.76
CA GLY A 117 80.72 -30.38 4.00
C GLY A 117 81.39 -29.18 3.32
N SER A 118 80.70 -28.46 2.43
CA SER A 118 81.22 -27.29 1.73
C SER A 118 80.11 -26.28 1.38
N PRO A 119 80.41 -24.97 1.30
CA PRO A 119 79.48 -23.96 0.81
C PRO A 119 79.04 -24.22 -0.65
N GLY A 120 77.78 -23.93 -0.99
CA GLY A 120 77.20 -24.00 -2.33
C GLY A 120 76.57 -25.34 -2.71
N LEU A 121 76.64 -26.34 -1.84
CA LEU A 121 76.08 -27.68 -2.07
C LEU A 121 74.54 -27.64 -2.11
N GLN A 122 73.96 -28.46 -3.00
CA GLN A 122 72.51 -28.49 -3.21
C GLN A 122 71.83 -29.37 -2.16
N PHE A 123 70.76 -28.86 -1.57
CA PHE A 123 69.75 -29.63 -0.86
C PHE A 123 68.46 -29.61 -1.68
N ASN A 124 68.04 -30.77 -2.16
CA ASN A 124 66.82 -30.91 -2.94
C ASN A 124 65.79 -31.70 -2.15
N LEU A 125 64.64 -31.08 -1.89
CA LEU A 125 63.47 -31.74 -1.32
C LEU A 125 62.45 -31.95 -2.45
N GLU A 126 62.32 -33.18 -2.92
CA GLU A 126 61.55 -33.51 -4.13
C GLU A 126 60.03 -33.49 -3.90
N ALA A 127 59.24 -33.58 -4.97
CA ALA A 127 57.78 -33.56 -4.89
C ALA A 127 57.25 -34.69 -3.98
N GLY A 128 56.40 -34.35 -3.00
CA GLY A 128 55.78 -35.30 -2.07
C GLY A 128 56.70 -35.80 -0.94
N SER A 129 57.96 -35.36 -0.90
CA SER A 129 58.92 -35.72 0.16
C SER A 129 58.70 -34.89 1.44
N HIS A 130 59.26 -35.36 2.57
CA HIS A 130 59.09 -34.72 3.88
C HIS A 130 60.41 -34.62 4.63
N PHE A 131 60.81 -33.41 4.99
CA PHE A 131 61.97 -33.17 5.83
C PHE A 131 61.55 -32.54 7.17
N ILE A 132 61.91 -33.19 8.28
CA ILE A 132 61.59 -32.73 9.65
C ILE A 132 62.87 -32.18 10.28
N TRP A 133 62.96 -30.86 10.33
CA TRP A 133 64.02 -30.12 10.99
C TRP A 133 63.79 -30.08 12.50
N ASN A 134 64.50 -30.95 13.22
CA ASN A 134 64.50 -31.03 14.67
C ASN A 134 65.92 -31.33 15.19
N PRO A 135 66.87 -30.40 15.03
CA PRO A 135 68.27 -30.70 15.31
C PRO A 135 68.56 -30.81 16.80
N GLY A 136 69.50 -31.69 17.16
CA GLY A 136 69.98 -31.85 18.54
C GLY A 136 70.79 -30.65 19.04
N ILE A 137 71.60 -30.06 18.15
CA ILE A 137 72.36 -28.83 18.38
C ILE A 137 71.75 -27.73 17.50
N ASN A 138 71.49 -26.55 18.06
CA ASN A 138 70.73 -25.49 17.37
C ASN A 138 71.31 -24.13 17.73
N THR A 139 72.49 -23.86 17.19
CA THR A 139 73.23 -22.59 17.36
C THR A 139 73.17 -21.78 16.07
N SER A 140 73.39 -20.47 16.11
CA SER A 140 73.31 -19.61 14.91
C SER A 140 74.18 -20.09 13.74
N ALA A 141 75.33 -20.69 14.00
CA ALA A 141 76.21 -21.25 12.98
C ALA A 141 75.71 -22.57 12.40
N GLU A 142 74.83 -23.30 13.08
CA GLU A 142 74.27 -24.60 12.65
C GLU A 142 72.77 -24.50 12.31
N ALA A 143 72.19 -23.30 12.27
CA ALA A 143 70.75 -23.08 12.18
C ALA A 143 70.23 -22.61 10.82
N THR A 144 71.10 -22.43 9.84
CA THR A 144 70.73 -22.59 8.44
C THR A 144 70.34 -24.06 8.22
N LEU A 145 69.27 -24.36 7.47
CA LEU A 145 68.94 -25.76 7.10
C LEU A 145 70.19 -26.51 6.64
N PHE A 146 71.06 -25.83 5.89
CA PHE A 146 72.45 -26.24 5.66
C PHE A 146 73.38 -25.02 5.59
N THR A 147 74.52 -25.07 6.27
CA THR A 147 75.49 -23.96 6.30
C THR A 147 75.98 -23.60 4.90
N ARG A 148 75.49 -22.47 4.38
CA ARG A 148 75.83 -21.93 3.05
C ARG A 148 75.45 -22.88 1.89
N GLY A 149 74.44 -23.74 2.07
CA GLY A 149 73.87 -24.57 1.00
C GLY A 149 72.94 -23.77 0.07
N VAL A 150 72.49 -24.42 -1.01
CA VAL A 150 71.40 -23.95 -1.87
C VAL A 150 70.22 -24.90 -1.68
N GLU A 151 69.15 -24.43 -1.05
CA GLU A 151 67.97 -25.22 -0.74
C GLU A 151 66.91 -25.07 -1.83
N ASN A 152 66.51 -26.19 -2.43
CA ASN A 152 65.45 -26.26 -3.43
C ASN A 152 64.32 -27.13 -2.90
N PHE A 153 63.15 -26.54 -2.66
CA PHE A 153 61.96 -27.28 -2.24
C PHE A 153 60.96 -27.36 -3.40
N ALA A 154 60.57 -28.58 -3.77
CA ALA A 154 59.50 -28.77 -4.74
C ALA A 154 58.17 -28.22 -4.18
N PRO A 155 57.23 -27.70 -5.00
CA PRO A 155 55.99 -27.09 -4.52
C PRO A 155 55.10 -27.99 -3.63
N THR A 156 55.20 -29.32 -3.76
CA THR A 156 54.45 -30.31 -2.97
C THR A 156 55.29 -31.01 -1.91
N SER A 157 56.56 -30.64 -1.77
CA SER A 157 57.40 -31.13 -0.67
C SER A 157 56.94 -30.56 0.67
N THR A 158 57.32 -31.17 1.79
CA THR A 158 56.97 -30.67 3.13
C THR A 158 58.21 -30.43 3.98
N LEU A 159 58.41 -29.20 4.43
CA LEU A 159 59.40 -28.85 5.43
C LEU A 159 58.69 -28.64 6.78
N THR A 160 59.06 -29.42 7.81
CA THR A 160 58.56 -29.22 9.18
C THR A 160 59.67 -28.67 10.07
N ILE A 161 59.46 -27.48 10.64
CA ILE A 161 60.36 -26.87 11.61
C ILE A 161 59.84 -27.13 13.03
N LYS A 162 60.58 -27.95 13.80
CA LYS A 162 60.29 -28.20 15.22
C LYS A 162 61.16 -27.38 16.18
N ARG A 163 62.36 -27.01 15.76
CA ARG A 163 63.32 -26.24 16.58
C ARG A 163 64.04 -25.22 15.72
N TRP A 164 64.03 -23.95 16.14
CA TRP A 164 64.74 -22.85 15.47
C TRP A 164 65.64 -22.13 16.46
N PHE A 165 66.83 -21.68 16.05
CA PHE A 165 67.86 -21.20 16.97
C PHE A 165 67.53 -19.84 17.60
N ASN A 166 66.89 -18.96 16.84
CA ASN A 166 66.51 -17.64 17.27
C ASN A 166 65.25 -17.21 16.53
N TYR A 167 64.16 -17.07 17.26
CA TYR A 167 62.87 -16.63 16.71
C TYR A 167 62.85 -15.15 16.26
N SER A 168 63.90 -14.39 16.56
CA SER A 168 64.12 -13.05 15.98
C SER A 168 64.77 -13.09 14.60
N THR A 169 65.30 -14.25 14.16
CA THR A 169 65.85 -14.43 12.81
C THR A 169 64.80 -15.07 11.91
N ALA A 170 64.43 -14.37 10.86
CA ALA A 170 63.45 -14.82 9.87
C ALA A 170 63.94 -16.07 9.12
N LEU A 171 63.01 -16.95 8.75
CA LEU A 171 63.35 -18.19 8.04
C LEU A 171 63.93 -17.89 6.65
N GLY A 172 63.30 -16.97 5.90
CA GLY A 172 63.76 -16.59 4.57
C GLY A 172 65.12 -15.88 4.56
N ALA A 173 65.58 -15.33 5.69
CA ALA A 173 66.94 -14.77 5.77
C ALA A 173 68.04 -15.85 5.75
N LEU A 174 67.70 -17.11 6.03
CA LEU A 174 68.65 -18.24 6.13
C LEU A 174 68.36 -19.39 5.17
N VAL A 175 67.30 -19.28 4.37
CA VAL A 175 66.86 -20.31 3.41
C VAL A 175 66.78 -19.68 2.04
N THR A 176 67.43 -20.29 1.05
CA THR A 176 67.62 -19.67 -0.26
C THR A 176 66.48 -19.91 -1.26
N GLY A 177 65.71 -20.99 -1.12
CA GLY A 177 64.61 -21.35 -2.02
C GLY A 177 63.22 -20.94 -1.58
N ASN A 178 62.26 -21.05 -2.50
CA ASN A 178 60.82 -21.02 -2.18
C ASN A 178 60.41 -22.33 -1.49
N PHE A 179 59.49 -22.26 -0.54
CA PHE A 179 59.00 -23.43 0.19
C PHE A 179 57.91 -24.17 -0.60
N GLY A 180 57.85 -25.49 -0.44
CA GLY A 180 56.63 -26.27 -0.72
C GLY A 180 55.59 -26.03 0.37
N ASN A 181 55.13 -27.09 1.02
CA ASN A 181 54.43 -27.00 2.30
C ASN A 181 55.42 -26.66 3.41
N LEU A 182 55.02 -25.74 4.28
CA LEU A 182 55.80 -25.32 5.45
C LEU A 182 54.97 -25.58 6.71
N VAL A 183 55.44 -26.46 7.58
CA VAL A 183 54.81 -26.78 8.87
C VAL A 183 55.67 -26.21 9.99
N LEU A 184 55.11 -25.28 10.75
CA LEU A 184 55.77 -24.64 11.88
C LEU A 184 55.19 -25.21 13.17
N ASN A 185 56.02 -25.94 13.91
CA ASN A 185 55.68 -26.56 15.20
C ASN A 185 56.72 -26.12 16.23
N SER A 186 56.59 -24.89 16.71
CA SER A 186 57.50 -24.25 17.66
C SER A 186 56.82 -24.09 19.03
N PRO A 187 56.84 -25.13 19.89
CA PRO A 187 56.58 -24.93 21.31
C PRO A 187 57.70 -24.07 21.92
N ALA A 188 57.44 -23.21 22.92
CA ALA A 188 58.52 -22.40 23.48
C ALA A 188 59.63 -23.27 24.08
N ALA A 189 60.88 -22.81 23.89
CA ALA A 189 62.08 -23.51 24.31
C ALA A 189 62.20 -23.76 25.83
N SER A 190 61.38 -23.11 26.67
CA SER A 190 61.47 -23.16 28.14
C SER A 190 60.25 -23.78 28.85
N GLY A 191 59.28 -24.33 28.12
CA GLY A 191 58.06 -24.90 28.72
C GLY A 191 57.11 -23.88 29.38
N SER A 192 57.33 -22.56 29.20
CA SER A 192 56.55 -21.49 29.86
C SER A 192 55.82 -20.54 28.90
N GLY A 193 55.58 -20.91 27.64
CA GLY A 193 54.84 -20.08 26.69
C GLY A 193 54.92 -20.56 25.24
N ILE A 194 54.61 -19.66 24.30
CA ILE A 194 54.79 -19.84 22.85
C ILE A 194 55.71 -18.69 22.39
N ALA A 195 56.80 -18.98 21.66
CA ALA A 195 57.70 -17.94 21.18
C ALA A 195 57.16 -17.31 19.89
N GLU A 196 57.26 -15.99 19.78
CA GLU A 196 56.92 -15.29 18.55
C GLU A 196 58.08 -15.36 17.55
N TRP A 197 57.80 -15.83 16.35
CA TRP A 197 58.70 -15.89 15.23
C TRP A 197 58.37 -14.81 14.20
N ASN A 198 59.17 -13.74 14.21
CA ASN A 198 59.02 -12.64 13.27
C ASN A 198 59.77 -12.93 11.95
N GLN A 199 59.06 -12.88 10.83
CA GLN A 199 59.62 -13.14 9.50
C GLN A 199 60.17 -11.90 8.81
N ASN A 200 60.00 -10.68 9.37
CA ASN A 200 60.54 -9.44 8.80
C ASN A 200 60.31 -9.29 7.28
N ASN A 201 59.14 -9.72 6.79
CA ASN A 201 58.76 -9.68 5.37
C ASN A 201 59.58 -10.60 4.43
N GLU A 202 60.41 -11.51 4.94
CA GLU A 202 61.27 -12.37 4.10
C GLU A 202 60.51 -13.37 3.23
N PHE A 203 59.27 -13.72 3.60
CA PHE A 203 58.41 -14.57 2.76
C PHE A 203 57.95 -13.91 1.46
N GLN A 204 58.18 -12.61 1.28
CA GLN A 204 57.93 -11.95 -0.01
C GLN A 204 58.92 -12.40 -1.09
N ASN A 205 60.17 -12.66 -0.71
CA ASN A 205 61.22 -13.13 -1.63
C ASN A 205 61.35 -14.67 -1.63
N HIS A 206 60.84 -15.33 -0.59
CA HIS A 206 60.86 -16.79 -0.41
C HIS A 206 59.42 -17.30 -0.21
N LEU A 207 58.70 -17.43 -1.32
CA LEU A 207 57.27 -17.75 -1.32
C LEU A 207 57.01 -19.15 -0.77
N ILE A 208 55.85 -19.32 -0.13
CA ILE A 208 55.31 -20.63 0.26
C ILE A 208 54.35 -21.08 -0.84
N LEU A 209 54.82 -21.99 -1.71
CA LEU A 209 54.09 -22.51 -2.87
C LEU A 209 53.12 -23.64 -2.53
N GLY A 210 53.22 -24.20 -1.31
CA GLY A 210 52.31 -25.19 -0.72
C GLY A 210 51.57 -24.62 0.50
N THR A 211 51.08 -25.49 1.39
CA THR A 211 50.32 -25.07 2.58
C THR A 211 51.26 -24.54 3.67
N LEU A 212 50.93 -23.39 4.26
CA LEU A 212 51.48 -22.94 5.54
C LEU A 212 50.64 -23.52 6.69
N THR A 213 51.21 -24.43 7.47
CA THR A 213 50.58 -24.99 8.66
C THR A 213 51.26 -24.45 9.91
N VAL A 214 50.52 -23.77 10.77
CA VAL A 214 50.97 -23.40 12.12
C VAL A 214 50.36 -24.40 13.10
N ASP A 215 51.18 -25.33 13.57
CA ASP A 215 50.72 -26.41 14.44
C ASP A 215 50.64 -25.95 15.90
N GLN A 216 51.77 -25.47 16.40
CA GLN A 216 51.91 -24.75 17.66
C GLN A 216 52.96 -23.67 17.45
N GLY A 217 52.69 -22.44 17.85
CA GLY A 217 53.60 -21.34 17.54
C GLY A 217 52.88 -20.03 17.27
N TRP A 218 53.61 -18.94 17.42
CA TRP A 218 53.18 -17.62 17.01
C TRP A 218 54.11 -17.14 15.93
N ILE A 219 53.59 -16.89 14.72
CA ILE A 219 54.34 -16.29 13.62
C ILE A 219 53.77 -14.92 13.29
N THR A 220 54.66 -13.95 13.07
CA THR A 220 54.33 -12.63 12.54
C THR A 220 55.03 -12.47 11.19
N LEU A 221 54.28 -12.24 10.10
CA LEU A 221 54.86 -12.12 8.75
C LEU A 221 55.79 -10.91 8.64
N ASP A 222 55.43 -9.78 9.26
CA ASP A 222 56.27 -8.60 9.27
C ASP A 222 56.07 -7.72 10.52
N LYS A 223 57.17 -7.22 11.09
CA LYS A 223 57.18 -6.09 12.04
C LYS A 223 58.01 -4.90 11.60
N SER A 224 58.72 -5.03 10.48
CA SER A 224 59.63 -4.01 9.99
C SER A 224 58.91 -2.83 9.35
N GLY A 225 57.63 -3.00 8.98
CA GLY A 225 56.82 -1.97 8.33
C GLY A 225 56.98 -1.94 6.82
N ASN A 226 57.55 -3.01 6.25
CA ASN A 226 57.93 -3.10 4.84
C ASN A 226 57.01 -4.01 4.02
N ILE A 227 56.13 -4.78 4.67
CA ILE A 227 55.14 -5.62 3.97
C ILE A 227 54.18 -4.75 3.15
N SER A 228 54.23 -4.87 1.83
CA SER A 228 53.26 -4.21 0.94
C SER A 228 52.29 -5.22 0.33
N ASN A 229 52.81 -6.36 -0.13
CA ASN A 229 52.03 -7.47 -0.64
C ASN A 229 52.69 -8.79 -0.25
N THR A 230 51.91 -9.76 0.18
CA THR A 230 52.40 -11.13 0.45
C THR A 230 51.42 -12.15 -0.08
N PHE A 231 51.96 -13.25 -0.61
CA PHE A 231 51.19 -14.40 -1.07
C PHE A 231 51.47 -15.60 -0.17
N LEU A 232 50.40 -16.18 0.37
CA LEU A 232 50.40 -17.51 0.97
C LEU A 232 49.52 -18.38 0.06
N LYS A 233 49.78 -19.68 -0.11
CA LYS A 233 48.78 -20.54 -0.76
C LYS A 233 47.70 -20.90 0.26
N ASP A 234 47.68 -22.11 0.80
CA ASP A 234 46.69 -22.46 1.82
C ASP A 234 47.25 -22.24 3.22
N VAL A 235 46.40 -21.89 4.19
CA VAL A 235 46.78 -21.68 5.59
C VAL A 235 45.99 -22.62 6.50
N VAL A 236 46.69 -23.31 7.40
CA VAL A 236 46.09 -24.18 8.42
C VAL A 236 46.60 -23.79 9.79
N LEU A 237 45.70 -23.42 10.70
CA LEU A 237 45.99 -23.20 12.13
C LEU A 237 45.37 -24.38 12.90
N THR A 238 46.19 -25.29 13.43
CA THR A 238 45.70 -26.61 13.90
C THR A 238 45.17 -26.59 15.33
N SER A 239 45.51 -25.60 16.15
CA SER A 239 45.17 -25.59 17.58
C SER A 239 44.99 -24.18 18.15
N VAL A 240 44.54 -24.08 19.40
CA VAL A 240 44.44 -22.82 20.15
C VAL A 240 45.79 -22.12 20.36
N ASN A 241 46.89 -22.86 20.19
CA ASN A 241 48.26 -22.37 20.31
C ASN A 241 48.85 -21.95 18.95
N SER A 242 48.06 -21.98 17.88
CA SER A 242 48.47 -21.54 16.55
C SER A 242 48.13 -20.06 16.38
N SER A 243 49.12 -19.19 16.17
CA SER A 243 48.90 -17.77 15.88
C SER A 243 49.62 -17.33 14.62
N LEU A 244 48.89 -16.71 13.70
CA LEU A 244 49.40 -16.10 12.48
C LEU A 244 49.01 -14.63 12.44
N TYR A 245 50.00 -13.75 12.58
CA TYR A 245 49.84 -12.31 12.52
C TYR A 245 50.45 -11.82 11.21
N PHE A 246 49.76 -10.97 10.44
CA PHE A 246 50.35 -10.42 9.22
C PHE A 246 51.29 -9.27 9.52
N HIS A 247 50.86 -8.37 10.40
CA HIS A 247 51.68 -7.26 10.86
C HIS A 247 51.47 -6.99 12.35
N SER A 248 52.50 -6.50 13.03
CA SER A 248 52.35 -5.93 14.37
C SER A 248 53.12 -4.62 14.49
N GLY A 249 52.50 -3.58 15.05
CA GLY A 249 53.04 -2.22 15.10
C GLY A 249 52.55 -1.33 13.95
N ASN A 250 53.05 -0.10 13.87
CA ASN A 250 52.58 0.87 12.89
C ASN A 250 53.09 0.59 11.48
N HIS A 251 52.18 0.63 10.51
CA HIS A 251 52.44 0.50 9.09
C HIS A 251 51.95 1.77 8.34
N PRO A 252 52.81 2.52 7.64
CA PRO A 252 52.46 3.83 7.07
C PRO A 252 51.53 3.74 5.83
N GLY A 253 51.38 2.56 5.21
CA GLY A 253 50.57 2.35 4.01
C GLY A 253 49.53 1.22 4.15
N THR A 254 48.87 0.90 3.03
CA THR A 254 48.03 -0.31 2.91
C THR A 254 48.89 -1.51 2.56
N PHE A 255 48.69 -2.64 3.24
CA PHE A 255 49.30 -3.91 2.87
C PHE A 255 48.24 -4.96 2.52
N THR A 256 48.55 -5.81 1.54
CA THR A 256 47.64 -6.85 1.05
C THR A 256 48.22 -8.24 1.26
N VAL A 257 47.42 -9.14 1.84
CA VAL A 257 47.74 -10.57 1.91
C VAL A 257 46.77 -11.34 1.01
N GLN A 258 47.32 -12.05 0.04
CA GLN A 258 46.58 -12.97 -0.83
C GLN A 258 46.80 -14.39 -0.32
N THR A 259 45.72 -15.15 -0.20
CA THR A 259 45.74 -16.54 0.25
C THR A 259 44.69 -17.39 -0.45
N GLY A 260 44.97 -18.68 -0.60
CA GLY A 260 44.08 -19.75 -1.06
C GLY A 260 42.97 -20.02 -0.05
N SER A 261 42.88 -21.24 0.49
CA SER A 261 41.92 -21.60 1.53
C SER A 261 42.52 -21.48 2.92
N ILE A 262 41.68 -21.14 3.90
CA ILE A 262 42.06 -21.05 5.31
C ILE A 262 41.27 -22.06 6.13
N ASN A 263 41.95 -22.85 6.95
CA ASN A 263 41.34 -23.70 7.97
C ASN A 263 41.89 -23.35 9.35
N ASN A 264 41.10 -22.62 10.15
CA ASN A 264 41.41 -22.27 11.53
C ASN A 264 40.63 -23.16 12.49
N THR A 265 41.29 -24.16 13.10
CA THR A 265 40.66 -25.10 14.04
C THR A 265 40.73 -24.67 15.51
N GLY A 266 41.06 -23.40 15.79
CA GLY A 266 41.01 -22.83 17.14
C GLY A 266 42.03 -21.72 17.43
N GLY A 267 42.94 -21.45 16.50
CA GLY A 267 44.03 -20.48 16.64
C GLY A 267 43.62 -19.03 16.41
N ASN A 268 44.64 -18.16 16.38
CA ASN A 268 44.51 -16.72 16.17
C ASN A 268 44.97 -16.34 14.76
N PHE A 269 44.05 -15.87 13.93
CA PHE A 269 44.34 -15.27 12.64
C PHE A 269 44.19 -13.76 12.77
N ILE A 270 45.31 -13.01 12.77
CA ILE A 270 45.30 -11.56 12.97
C ILE A 270 45.95 -10.85 11.78
N GLY A 271 45.27 -9.85 11.22
CA GLY A 271 45.83 -8.99 10.19
C GLY A 271 46.86 -8.03 10.79
N LEU A 272 46.40 -7.00 11.47
CA LEU A 272 47.22 -6.01 12.16
C LEU A 272 47.01 -6.11 13.67
N ASN A 273 48.08 -6.33 14.44
CA ASN A 273 48.06 -6.33 15.90
C ASN A 273 48.74 -5.09 16.49
N ASP A 274 48.03 -4.35 17.36
CA ASP A 274 48.55 -3.22 18.16
C ASP A 274 49.33 -2.18 17.34
N GLY A 275 48.75 -1.77 16.22
CA GLY A 275 49.35 -0.82 15.30
C GLY A 275 48.33 -0.02 14.51
N ASN A 276 48.79 0.97 13.76
CA ASN A 276 47.99 1.75 12.80
C ASN A 276 48.36 1.35 11.37
N GLY A 277 47.38 1.23 10.47
CA GLY A 277 47.61 0.87 9.07
C GLY A 277 46.38 0.23 8.42
N ASN A 278 46.31 0.27 7.08
CA ASN A 278 45.20 -0.37 6.35
C ASN A 278 45.58 -1.82 6.00
N VAL A 279 44.62 -2.73 6.17
CA VAL A 279 44.81 -4.17 5.95
C VAL A 279 43.85 -4.66 4.87
N HIS A 280 44.36 -5.36 3.87
CA HIS A 280 43.56 -6.05 2.87
C HIS A 280 43.88 -7.53 2.87
N VAL A 281 42.88 -8.38 3.08
CA VAL A 281 43.03 -9.83 3.09
C VAL A 281 42.11 -10.43 2.03
N ASN A 282 42.71 -11.12 1.06
CA ASN A 282 42.02 -11.75 -0.06
C ASN A 282 42.20 -13.26 -0.02
N VAL A 283 41.11 -13.97 0.27
CA VAL A 283 41.03 -15.43 0.32
C VAL A 283 40.36 -15.90 -0.97
N THR A 284 41.10 -16.51 -1.88
CA THR A 284 40.58 -17.00 -3.17
C THR A 284 39.80 -18.30 -3.02
N GLY A 285 40.03 -19.05 -1.93
CA GLY A 285 39.30 -20.26 -1.56
C GLY A 285 38.26 -20.01 -0.46
N SER A 286 37.96 -21.07 0.30
CA SER A 286 37.03 -21.00 1.44
C SER A 286 37.76 -20.71 2.76
N PHE A 287 37.03 -20.14 3.72
CA PHE A 287 37.53 -19.89 5.08
C PHE A 287 36.70 -20.71 6.07
N THR A 288 37.31 -21.64 6.79
CA THR A 288 36.68 -22.37 7.89
C THR A 288 37.24 -21.91 9.23
N ASN A 289 36.37 -21.52 10.17
CA ASN A 289 36.76 -20.95 11.47
C ASN A 289 36.18 -21.69 12.68
N ARG A 290 37.03 -21.96 13.67
CA ARG A 290 36.70 -22.36 15.05
C ARG A 290 37.41 -21.49 16.10
N GLY A 291 38.29 -20.58 15.69
CA GLY A 291 39.16 -19.76 16.55
C GLY A 291 38.91 -18.27 16.42
N ASN A 292 39.93 -17.47 16.75
CA ASN A 292 39.85 -16.01 16.72
C ASN A 292 40.29 -15.47 15.35
N VAL A 293 39.50 -14.57 14.77
CA VAL A 293 39.83 -13.90 13.50
C VAL A 293 39.71 -12.41 13.71
N LYS A 294 40.81 -11.66 13.60
CA LYS A 294 40.79 -10.21 13.74
C LYS A 294 41.58 -9.50 12.66
N ILE A 295 40.95 -8.70 11.81
CA ILE A 295 41.69 -8.05 10.71
C ILE A 295 42.50 -6.86 11.23
N ILE A 296 41.92 -6.06 12.13
CA ILE A 296 42.63 -5.08 12.95
C ILE A 296 42.30 -5.36 14.41
N ASN A 297 43.31 -5.68 15.20
CA ASN A 297 43.21 -5.98 16.62
C ASN A 297 43.99 -4.96 17.45
N ASN A 298 43.33 -4.32 18.40
CA ASN A 298 43.94 -3.61 19.50
C ASN A 298 43.69 -4.39 20.79
N SER A 299 44.77 -4.86 21.42
CA SER A 299 44.76 -5.69 22.62
C SER A 299 44.62 -4.91 23.93
N GLY A 300 44.52 -3.58 23.85
CA GLY A 300 44.47 -2.67 25.00
C GLY A 300 45.45 -1.50 24.93
N VAL A 301 46.22 -1.40 23.85
CA VAL A 301 47.24 -0.36 23.66
C VAL A 301 46.57 0.97 23.29
N MET A 302 46.95 2.07 23.94
CA MET A 302 46.43 3.40 23.62
C MET A 302 47.04 3.94 22.32
N PHE A 303 46.27 4.77 21.60
CA PHE A 303 46.69 5.49 20.39
C PHE A 303 47.02 4.62 19.16
N VAL A 304 46.59 3.35 19.17
CA VAL A 304 46.76 2.41 18.04
C VAL A 304 45.43 1.77 17.62
N GLY A 305 45.45 0.96 16.56
CA GLY A 305 44.28 0.29 16.00
C GLY A 305 43.48 1.17 15.04
N ASN A 306 44.11 2.18 14.43
CA ASN A 306 43.51 3.00 13.39
C ASN A 306 43.82 2.45 12.00
N GLY A 307 42.81 2.30 11.16
CA GLY A 307 42.96 1.89 9.77
C GLY A 307 41.74 1.18 9.20
N ASN A 308 41.70 1.05 7.88
CA ASN A 308 40.64 0.36 7.16
C ASN A 308 40.93 -1.15 7.05
N ALA A 309 39.91 -1.98 7.25
CA ALA A 309 39.99 -3.43 7.12
C ALA A 309 39.18 -3.91 5.92
N ILE A 310 39.82 -4.47 4.90
CA ILE A 310 39.15 -5.13 3.77
C ILE A 310 39.37 -6.63 3.89
N PHE A 311 38.28 -7.41 3.92
CA PHE A 311 38.33 -8.86 4.00
C PHE A 311 37.43 -9.50 2.96
N THR A 312 38.02 -10.20 2.00
CA THR A 312 37.30 -10.84 0.90
C THR A 312 37.53 -12.34 0.95
N VAL A 313 36.46 -13.13 0.89
CA VAL A 313 36.50 -14.59 0.72
C VAL A 313 35.67 -14.95 -0.50
N ALA A 314 36.35 -15.39 -1.56
CA ALA A 314 35.72 -15.78 -2.82
C ALA A 314 34.99 -17.13 -2.73
N GLY A 315 35.38 -18.00 -1.80
CA GLY A 315 34.61 -19.20 -1.42
C GLY A 315 33.60 -18.92 -0.32
N THR A 316 33.27 -19.97 0.44
CA THR A 316 32.37 -19.86 1.61
C THR A 316 33.16 -19.48 2.85
N PHE A 317 32.69 -18.49 3.61
CA PHE A 317 33.11 -18.30 5.00
C PHE A 317 32.20 -19.10 5.93
N THR A 318 32.75 -20.11 6.61
CA THR A 318 32.03 -20.94 7.57
C THR A 318 32.63 -20.77 8.96
N GLN A 319 31.84 -20.34 9.94
CA GLN A 319 32.23 -20.33 11.35
C GLN A 319 31.43 -21.35 12.15
N PHE A 320 32.12 -22.19 12.92
CA PHE A 320 31.50 -23.13 13.86
C PHE A 320 31.52 -22.60 15.30
N THR A 321 32.64 -22.01 15.72
CA THR A 321 32.88 -21.41 17.05
C THR A 321 33.91 -20.29 16.90
N GLY A 322 34.22 -19.58 17.99
CA GLY A 322 35.29 -18.57 18.03
C GLY A 322 34.79 -17.12 18.04
N ASP A 323 35.71 -16.17 17.86
CA ASP A 323 35.44 -14.72 17.87
C ASP A 323 36.04 -14.06 16.62
N THR A 324 35.18 -13.75 15.65
CA THR A 324 35.54 -13.02 14.44
C THR A 324 35.19 -11.55 14.59
N ARG A 325 36.17 -10.66 14.43
CA ARG A 325 36.00 -9.20 14.43
C ARG A 325 36.85 -8.52 13.36
N PHE A 326 36.27 -7.84 12.38
CA PHE A 326 37.11 -7.17 11.37
C PHE A 326 37.91 -6.01 11.97
N ILE A 327 37.27 -5.20 12.81
CA ILE A 327 37.97 -4.16 13.59
C ILE A 327 37.59 -4.34 15.06
N TYR A 328 38.60 -4.56 15.91
CA TYR A 328 38.45 -4.61 17.35
C TYR A 328 39.34 -3.55 18.00
N ASN A 329 38.75 -2.45 18.46
CA ASN A 329 39.45 -1.36 19.13
C ASN A 329 38.57 -0.67 20.18
N ILE A 330 38.83 -0.95 21.45
CA ILE A 330 38.02 -0.44 22.57
C ILE A 330 38.73 0.62 23.42
N THR A 331 39.99 0.95 23.10
CA THR A 331 40.81 1.87 23.89
C THR A 331 41.06 3.20 23.20
N THR A 332 40.97 3.24 21.87
CA THR A 332 41.21 4.46 21.07
C THR A 332 40.07 4.67 20.07
N SER A 333 39.61 5.91 19.92
CA SER A 333 38.64 6.24 18.87
C SER A 333 39.26 5.98 17.50
N ASN A 334 38.58 5.18 16.69
CA ASN A 334 39.05 4.79 15.36
C ASN A 334 38.34 5.60 14.28
N SER A 335 39.04 6.03 13.23
CA SER A 335 38.46 6.67 12.03
C SER A 335 38.30 5.72 10.85
N GLY A 336 38.88 4.52 10.90
CA GLY A 336 38.80 3.50 9.88
C GLY A 336 37.49 2.71 9.88
N VAL A 337 37.20 2.09 8.74
CA VAL A 337 36.00 1.31 8.48
C VAL A 337 36.36 -0.10 7.99
N PHE A 338 35.43 -1.05 8.12
CA PHE A 338 35.57 -2.35 7.48
C PHE A 338 34.76 -2.48 6.18
N THR A 339 35.27 -3.27 5.25
CA THR A 339 34.53 -3.79 4.09
C THR A 339 34.76 -5.30 4.01
N ALA A 340 33.69 -6.08 4.18
CA ALA A 340 33.74 -7.53 4.11
C ALA A 340 32.94 -8.04 2.92
N ASN A 341 33.53 -8.93 2.11
CA ASN A 341 32.91 -9.51 0.93
C ASN A 341 32.97 -11.04 1.01
N PHE A 342 31.81 -11.70 0.95
CA PHE A 342 31.70 -13.15 0.99
C PHE A 342 30.88 -13.65 -0.20
N SER A 343 31.29 -14.76 -0.82
CA SER A 343 30.40 -15.44 -1.77
C SER A 343 29.21 -16.07 -1.05
N GLU A 344 29.48 -16.77 0.05
CA GLU A 344 28.49 -17.37 0.94
C GLU A 344 28.95 -17.19 2.39
N LEU A 345 28.03 -16.91 3.32
CA LEU A 345 28.31 -16.77 4.74
C LEU A 345 27.50 -17.77 5.56
N ILE A 346 28.18 -18.66 6.30
CA ILE A 346 27.57 -19.67 7.16
C ILE A 346 28.09 -19.50 8.59
N LEU A 347 27.19 -19.25 9.54
CA LEU A 347 27.50 -19.07 10.96
C LEU A 347 26.75 -20.11 11.80
N ASN A 348 27.45 -21.15 12.26
CA ASN A 348 26.90 -22.21 13.11
C ASN A 348 27.10 -21.96 14.61
N GLY A 349 27.88 -20.93 14.98
CA GLY A 349 28.10 -20.54 16.37
C GLY A 349 29.23 -19.54 16.58
N GLY A 350 29.43 -19.13 17.83
CA GLY A 350 30.44 -18.16 18.25
C GLY A 350 30.00 -16.70 18.03
N ILE A 351 30.99 -15.81 18.07
CA ILE A 351 30.82 -14.37 17.88
C ILE A 351 31.30 -14.00 16.48
N PHE A 352 30.47 -13.28 15.74
CA PHE A 352 30.83 -12.66 14.47
C PHE A 352 30.43 -11.19 14.53
N MET A 353 31.42 -10.30 14.59
CA MET A 353 31.19 -8.86 14.61
C MET A 353 31.98 -8.18 13.50
N GLY A 354 31.43 -7.17 12.86
CA GLY A 354 32.17 -6.39 11.88
C GLY A 354 33.14 -5.44 12.57
N GLN A 355 32.62 -4.39 13.20
CA GLN A 355 33.42 -3.41 13.93
C GLN A 355 32.95 -3.24 15.37
N THR A 356 33.84 -3.60 16.30
CA THR A 356 33.76 -3.28 17.73
C THR A 356 34.76 -2.17 18.02
N ALA A 357 34.40 -0.94 17.63
CA ALA A 357 35.20 0.25 17.90
C ALA A 357 34.33 1.50 18.01
N CYS A 358 34.79 2.48 18.81
CA CYS A 358 34.16 3.79 18.85
C CYS A 358 34.63 4.63 17.65
N HIS A 359 33.76 4.82 16.66
CA HIS A 359 33.98 5.70 15.52
C HIS A 359 33.29 7.04 15.75
N THR A 360 33.99 8.15 15.51
CA THR A 360 33.44 9.50 15.73
C THR A 360 33.36 10.34 14.46
N SER A 361 33.89 9.87 13.34
CA SER A 361 33.94 10.61 12.07
C SER A 361 32.82 10.26 11.09
N GLY A 362 31.91 9.34 11.44
CA GLY A 362 30.71 9.03 10.64
C GLY A 362 30.97 8.28 9.32
N GLY A 363 31.96 7.38 9.31
CA GLY A 363 32.31 6.54 8.16
C GLY A 363 31.24 5.48 7.86
N THR A 364 31.38 4.72 6.77
CA THR A 364 30.44 3.65 6.41
C THR A 364 31.14 2.29 6.37
N ALA A 365 30.74 1.41 7.26
CA ALA A 365 31.11 0.00 7.25
C ALA A 365 30.21 -0.79 6.29
N THR A 366 30.78 -1.77 5.59
CA THR A 366 30.06 -2.53 4.55
C THR A 366 30.23 -4.04 4.71
N LEU A 367 29.13 -4.78 4.63
CA LEU A 367 29.08 -6.23 4.52
C LEU A 367 28.32 -6.64 3.25
N ASN A 368 29.02 -7.27 2.31
CA ASN A 368 28.45 -7.78 1.07
C ASN A 368 28.53 -9.31 1.05
N ILE A 369 27.40 -9.95 0.79
CA ILE A 369 27.29 -11.40 0.62
C ILE A 369 26.62 -11.62 -0.73
N SER A 370 27.31 -12.18 -1.73
CA SER A 370 26.73 -12.32 -3.07
C SER A 370 25.67 -13.43 -3.15
N GLY A 371 25.83 -14.47 -2.34
CA GLY A 371 24.91 -15.59 -2.20
C GLY A 371 24.10 -15.52 -0.90
N ASN A 372 23.91 -16.65 -0.23
CA ASN A 372 23.11 -16.72 0.99
C ASN A 372 23.92 -16.34 2.25
N CYS A 373 23.19 -15.83 3.24
CA CYS A 373 23.63 -15.73 4.62
C CYS A 373 22.83 -16.73 5.46
N THR A 374 23.49 -17.73 6.01
CA THR A 374 22.87 -18.76 6.84
C THR A 374 23.41 -18.69 8.25
N VAL A 375 22.55 -18.36 9.21
CA VAL A 375 22.87 -18.29 10.64
C VAL A 375 22.12 -19.39 11.37
N ASN A 376 22.85 -20.39 11.86
CA ASN A 376 22.37 -21.56 12.57
C ASN A 376 23.02 -21.63 13.96
N PHE A 377 22.71 -20.65 14.80
CA PHE A 377 23.25 -20.58 16.14
C PHE A 377 22.72 -21.71 17.03
N SER A 378 23.58 -22.22 17.88
CA SER A 378 23.27 -23.34 18.80
C SER A 378 23.47 -22.95 20.26
N GLY A 379 24.29 -21.92 20.53
CA GLY A 379 24.55 -21.39 21.86
C GLY A 379 23.80 -20.10 22.17
N ASN A 380 23.45 -19.92 23.45
CA ASN A 380 22.83 -18.67 23.96
C ASN A 380 23.76 -17.45 23.87
N SER A 381 25.08 -17.67 23.77
CA SER A 381 26.09 -16.63 23.64
C SER A 381 26.46 -16.30 22.20
N ASP A 382 25.88 -17.00 21.23
CA ASP A 382 26.19 -16.80 19.82
C ASP A 382 25.61 -15.46 19.33
N LYS A 383 26.44 -14.70 18.61
CA LYS A 383 26.10 -13.32 18.22
C LYS A 383 26.61 -12.99 16.83
N PHE A 384 25.74 -12.36 16.05
CA PHE A 384 26.10 -11.60 14.86
C PHE A 384 25.89 -10.10 15.13
N ARG A 385 26.90 -9.26 14.87
CA ARG A 385 26.78 -7.80 14.87
C ARG A 385 27.54 -7.15 13.72
N GLY A 386 26.89 -6.50 12.76
CA GLY A 386 27.61 -5.72 11.74
C GLY A 386 28.46 -4.61 12.37
N THR A 387 27.88 -3.84 13.30
CA THR A 387 28.63 -2.88 14.14
C THR A 387 28.22 -3.02 15.61
N SER A 388 29.15 -2.79 16.53
CA SER A 388 28.90 -2.91 17.98
C SER A 388 28.56 -1.57 18.63
N LEU A 389 27.79 -1.65 19.72
CA LEU A 389 27.64 -0.54 20.66
C LEU A 389 28.98 -0.36 21.39
N SER A 390 29.64 0.77 21.17
CA SER A 390 30.96 1.08 21.76
C SER A 390 31.09 2.57 22.02
N SER A 391 31.82 2.93 23.09
CA SER A 391 32.03 4.31 23.53
C SER A 391 33.40 4.48 24.16
N ILE A 392 34.02 5.64 23.98
CA ILE A 392 35.27 6.01 24.65
C ILE A 392 35.09 7.39 25.28
N GLY A 393 35.13 7.46 26.61
CA GLY A 393 34.72 8.66 27.34
C GLY A 393 33.27 9.01 27.01
N LEU A 394 33.04 10.26 26.57
CA LEU A 394 31.73 10.74 26.13
C LEU A 394 31.45 10.51 24.64
N ASN A 395 32.43 10.02 23.88
CA ASN A 395 32.28 9.77 22.46
C ASN A 395 31.49 8.47 22.24
N GLN A 396 30.44 8.56 21.44
CA GLN A 396 29.60 7.44 21.03
C GLN A 396 29.96 6.99 19.61
N ASN A 397 29.83 5.69 19.34
CA ASN A 397 30.08 5.13 18.01
C ASN A 397 29.00 5.58 17.01
N ASN A 398 29.35 6.46 16.06
CA ASN A 398 28.44 7.01 15.06
C ASN A 398 28.65 6.47 13.63
N ILE A 399 29.34 5.32 13.49
CA ILE A 399 29.57 4.70 12.18
C ILE A 399 28.25 4.31 11.50
N ARG A 400 28.15 4.47 10.18
CA ARG A 400 27.04 3.97 9.35
C ARG A 400 27.29 2.53 8.94
N PHE A 401 26.23 1.77 8.66
CA PHE A 401 26.37 0.37 8.26
C PHE A 401 25.52 0.00 7.04
N ASN A 402 26.16 -0.58 6.03
CA ASN A 402 25.50 -1.11 4.84
C ASN A 402 25.67 -2.63 4.78
N MET A 403 24.55 -3.35 4.68
CA MET A 403 24.53 -4.79 4.49
C MET A 403 23.75 -5.14 3.22
N THR A 404 24.37 -5.92 2.33
CA THR A 404 23.72 -6.45 1.13
C THR A 404 23.88 -7.97 1.08
N ILE A 405 22.76 -8.68 0.94
CA ILE A 405 22.70 -10.14 0.78
C ILE A 405 22.05 -10.40 -0.58
N GLY A 406 22.80 -11.00 -1.51
CA GLY A 406 22.35 -11.29 -2.87
C GLY A 406 21.39 -12.47 -2.96
N GLY A 407 21.45 -13.40 -2.01
CA GLY A 407 20.52 -14.51 -1.83
C GLY A 407 19.62 -14.36 -0.60
N ASN A 408 19.32 -15.47 0.05
CA ASN A 408 18.45 -15.53 1.22
C ASN A 408 19.21 -15.21 2.52
N LEU A 409 18.51 -14.66 3.50
CA LEU A 409 18.94 -14.58 4.90
C LEU A 409 18.14 -15.58 5.74
N PHE A 410 18.80 -16.63 6.20
CA PHE A 410 18.24 -17.61 7.14
C PHE A 410 18.77 -17.35 8.54
N TYR A 411 17.88 -17.26 9.52
CA TYR A 411 18.24 -17.17 10.92
C TYR A 411 17.50 -18.21 11.77
N ASN A 412 18.30 -19.04 12.44
CA ASN A 412 17.87 -20.02 13.41
C ASN A 412 18.77 -19.92 14.63
N GLY A 413 18.18 -20.01 15.81
CA GLY A 413 18.93 -20.00 17.05
C GLY A 413 18.08 -20.11 18.30
N PRO A 414 18.70 -20.39 19.46
CA PRO A 414 18.00 -20.38 20.74
C PRO A 414 17.58 -18.95 21.11
N ALA A 415 16.62 -18.82 22.02
CA ALA A 415 15.98 -17.55 22.37
C ALA A 415 16.93 -16.42 22.82
N ALA A 416 18.11 -16.75 23.34
CA ALA A 416 19.11 -15.77 23.78
C ALA A 416 20.19 -15.44 22.72
N SER A 417 20.26 -16.20 21.62
CA SER A 417 21.15 -15.88 20.51
C SER A 417 20.69 -14.62 19.80
N GLU A 418 21.62 -13.89 19.18
CA GLU A 418 21.36 -12.54 18.67
C GLU A 418 21.88 -12.38 17.24
N PHE A 419 21.03 -11.89 16.34
CA PHE A 419 21.44 -11.27 15.08
C PHE A 419 21.10 -9.78 15.12
N THR A 420 22.11 -8.92 15.09
CA THR A 420 21.94 -7.47 15.05
C THR A 420 22.66 -6.89 13.84
N SER A 421 21.98 -6.14 12.97
CA SER A 421 22.66 -5.49 11.84
C SER A 421 23.65 -4.42 12.34
N SER A 422 23.19 -3.44 13.11
CA SER A 422 24.01 -2.35 13.64
C SER A 422 23.63 -2.03 15.07
N ALA A 423 24.62 -1.82 15.93
CA ALA A 423 24.41 -1.31 17.29
C ALA A 423 25.06 0.07 17.52
N SER A 424 25.49 0.72 16.44
CA SER A 424 26.00 2.09 16.44
C SER A 424 24.85 3.12 16.44
N PHE A 425 25.18 4.42 16.45
CA PHE A 425 24.22 5.52 16.30
C PHE A 425 24.16 6.09 14.87
N GLY A 426 24.99 5.59 13.95
CA GLY A 426 24.94 6.01 12.55
C GLY A 426 23.83 5.27 11.80
N THR A 427 23.38 5.85 10.69
CA THR A 427 22.32 5.27 9.85
C THR A 427 22.70 3.87 9.35
N GLU A 428 21.74 2.95 9.29
CA GLU A 428 21.95 1.63 8.69
C GLU A 428 21.05 1.36 7.47
N THR A 429 21.56 0.56 6.53
CA THR A 429 20.80 0.06 5.38
C THR A 429 21.03 -1.43 5.22
N ALA A 430 19.95 -2.21 5.15
CA ALA A 430 19.96 -3.65 4.92
C ALA A 430 19.14 -4.00 3.67
N VAL A 431 19.77 -4.65 2.69
CA VAL A 431 19.11 -5.13 1.47
C VAL A 431 19.28 -6.64 1.37
N ILE A 432 18.16 -7.35 1.31
CA ILE A 432 18.10 -8.81 1.15
C ILE A 432 17.39 -9.10 -0.17
N ASN A 433 18.13 -9.60 -1.16
CA ASN A 433 17.60 -9.84 -2.51
C ASN A 433 16.80 -11.16 -2.63
N GLY A 434 16.98 -12.10 -1.70
CA GLY A 434 16.16 -13.29 -1.55
C GLY A 434 15.15 -13.17 -0.41
N ASN A 435 14.78 -14.32 0.15
CA ASN A 435 13.87 -14.42 1.29
C ASN A 435 14.58 -14.08 2.60
N LEU A 436 13.84 -13.47 3.53
CA LEU A 436 14.21 -13.39 4.94
C LEU A 436 13.42 -14.45 5.71
N GLN A 437 14.10 -15.43 6.28
CA GLN A 437 13.46 -16.47 7.09
C GLN A 437 14.03 -16.51 8.51
N VAL A 438 13.15 -16.42 9.51
CA VAL A 438 13.49 -16.49 10.93
C VAL A 438 12.73 -17.62 11.60
N ASN A 439 13.47 -18.57 12.16
CA ASN A 439 12.92 -19.74 12.85
C ASN A 439 13.08 -19.66 14.39
N GLY A 440 13.97 -18.81 14.91
CA GLY A 440 14.29 -18.71 16.33
C GLY A 440 15.18 -17.50 16.65
N GLY A 441 15.57 -17.35 17.93
CA GLY A 441 16.48 -16.30 18.41
C GLY A 441 15.91 -14.88 18.37
N VAL A 442 16.79 -13.88 18.47
CA VAL A 442 16.44 -12.45 18.42
C VAL A 442 17.17 -11.79 17.26
N MET A 443 16.41 -11.41 16.23
CA MET A 443 16.89 -10.59 15.12
C MET A 443 16.52 -9.12 15.35
N SER A 444 17.45 -8.21 15.11
CA SER A 444 17.26 -6.78 15.30
C SER A 444 17.94 -6.01 14.17
N PHE A 445 17.13 -5.30 13.38
CA PHE A 445 17.61 -4.21 12.56
C PHE A 445 17.68 -2.98 13.46
N ASN A 446 18.90 -2.55 13.75
CA ASN A 446 19.31 -1.63 14.80
C ASN A 446 19.23 -2.19 16.25
N TYR A 447 20.12 -1.73 17.13
CA TYR A 447 20.18 -2.08 18.55
C TYR A 447 20.87 -0.97 19.35
N GLY A 448 20.51 -0.78 20.62
CA GLY A 448 21.16 0.21 21.49
C GLY A 448 20.30 0.59 22.68
N THR A 449 20.49 1.80 23.21
CA THR A 449 19.61 2.37 24.23
C THR A 449 18.29 2.76 23.58
N SER A 450 17.17 2.31 24.14
CA SER A 450 15.83 2.48 23.55
C SER A 450 15.49 3.95 23.26
N ALA A 451 15.99 4.89 24.07
CA ALA A 451 15.72 6.33 23.91
C ALA A 451 16.56 7.02 22.80
N ALA A 452 17.60 6.39 22.26
CA ALA A 452 18.46 7.03 21.28
C ALA A 452 17.94 6.86 19.85
N SER A 453 18.11 7.91 19.03
CA SER A 453 17.74 7.90 17.61
C SER A 453 18.74 7.08 16.81
N HIS A 454 18.25 6.13 16.01
CA HIS A 454 19.03 5.33 15.07
C HIS A 454 18.18 5.05 13.83
N ASP A 455 18.44 5.78 12.76
CA ASP A 455 17.66 5.62 11.52
C ASP A 455 18.09 4.36 10.75
N ASN A 456 17.12 3.58 10.28
CA ASN A 456 17.37 2.36 9.54
C ASN A 456 16.46 2.18 8.33
N ASN A 457 17.01 1.59 7.26
CA ASN A 457 16.26 1.21 6.06
C ASN A 457 16.43 -0.28 5.77
N VAL A 458 15.34 -1.03 5.74
CA VAL A 458 15.33 -2.48 5.48
C VAL A 458 14.52 -2.75 4.22
N THR A 459 15.12 -3.44 3.25
CA THR A 459 14.44 -3.88 2.03
C THR A 459 14.61 -5.38 1.85
N VAL A 460 13.49 -6.09 1.70
CA VAL A 460 13.47 -7.53 1.38
C VAL A 460 12.78 -7.71 0.04
N MET A 461 13.51 -8.23 -0.95
CA MET A 461 13.02 -8.45 -2.31
C MET A 461 12.25 -9.77 -2.46
N GLY A 462 12.55 -10.77 -1.61
CA GLY A 462 11.81 -12.02 -1.48
C GLY A 462 10.77 -11.98 -0.35
N ASP A 463 10.28 -13.15 0.04
CA ASP A 463 9.30 -13.30 1.11
C ASP A 463 9.94 -13.07 2.49
N VAL A 464 9.16 -12.52 3.42
CA VAL A 464 9.48 -12.52 4.86
C VAL A 464 8.71 -13.66 5.52
N ILE A 465 9.42 -14.63 6.09
CA ILE A 465 8.83 -15.83 6.70
C ILE A 465 9.29 -15.91 8.15
N GLN A 466 8.35 -15.85 9.09
CA GLN A 466 8.64 -16.01 10.51
C GLN A 466 7.94 -17.24 11.08
N ASN A 467 8.74 -18.24 11.47
CA ASN A 467 8.31 -19.50 12.09
C ASN A 467 8.58 -19.55 13.60
N GLY A 468 9.21 -18.53 14.16
CA GLY A 468 9.58 -18.45 15.58
C GLY A 468 10.46 -17.23 15.88
N GLY A 469 11.00 -17.18 17.11
CA GLY A 469 11.90 -16.11 17.53
C GLY A 469 11.26 -14.72 17.62
N THR A 470 12.09 -13.69 17.76
CA THR A 470 11.70 -12.28 17.76
C THR A 470 12.41 -11.53 16.63
N ILE A 471 11.68 -10.70 15.88
CA ILE A 471 12.25 -9.78 14.90
C ILE A 471 11.91 -8.36 15.32
N PHE A 472 12.92 -7.51 15.47
CA PHE A 472 12.76 -6.06 15.50
C PHE A 472 13.18 -5.50 14.15
N PHE A 473 12.25 -4.97 13.36
CA PHE A 473 12.62 -4.18 12.19
C PHE A 473 13.18 -2.80 12.56
N SER A 474 12.84 -2.29 13.73
CA SER A 474 13.54 -1.19 14.38
C SER A 474 13.31 -1.28 15.88
N ARG A 475 14.37 -1.46 16.66
CA ARG A 475 14.31 -1.55 18.12
C ARG A 475 14.41 -0.18 18.80
N ASN A 476 15.24 0.71 18.27
CA ASN A 476 15.56 2.00 18.88
C ASN A 476 14.66 3.13 18.39
N GLY A 477 14.91 4.34 18.90
CA GLY A 477 14.26 5.55 18.42
C GLY A 477 14.70 5.91 16.99
N GLY A 478 14.10 6.94 16.40
CA GLY A 478 14.46 7.43 15.04
C GLY A 478 13.55 6.91 13.93
N THR A 479 14.00 7.08 12.68
CA THR A 479 13.22 6.79 11.47
C THR A 479 13.49 5.39 10.93
N ALA A 480 12.42 4.63 10.68
CA ALA A 480 12.52 3.29 10.08
C ALA A 480 11.78 3.21 8.73
N GLY A 481 12.49 2.93 7.65
CA GLY A 481 11.94 2.63 6.33
C GLY A 481 11.95 1.13 6.05
N ILE A 482 10.79 0.48 5.97
CA ILE A 482 10.68 -0.98 5.82
C ILE A 482 9.92 -1.29 4.53
N ASN A 483 10.61 -1.84 3.54
CA ASN A 483 10.05 -2.16 2.22
C ASN A 483 10.08 -3.67 1.96
N LEU A 484 8.90 -4.29 1.94
CA LEU A 484 8.72 -5.72 1.74
C LEU A 484 8.07 -5.94 0.38
N LYS A 485 8.83 -6.49 -0.57
CA LYS A 485 8.43 -6.57 -1.98
C LYS A 485 7.56 -7.78 -2.31
N ARG A 486 7.60 -8.82 -1.48
CA ARG A 486 6.80 -10.05 -1.63
C ARG A 486 5.96 -10.30 -0.38
N ASP A 487 5.62 -11.56 -0.10
CA ASP A 487 4.65 -11.88 0.93
C ASP A 487 5.29 -11.82 2.33
N LEU A 488 4.49 -11.38 3.31
CA LEU A 488 4.82 -11.48 4.73
C LEU A 488 4.02 -12.63 5.32
N ASN A 489 4.71 -13.69 5.73
CA ASN A 489 4.15 -14.90 6.31
C ASN A 489 4.55 -15.02 7.79
N LEU A 490 3.63 -14.68 8.70
CA LEU A 490 3.81 -14.81 10.14
C LEU A 490 3.13 -16.07 10.66
N ASN A 491 3.91 -17.12 10.87
CA ASN A 491 3.44 -18.43 11.33
C ASN A 491 3.54 -18.58 12.86
N ALA A 492 4.62 -18.07 13.47
CA ALA A 492 4.80 -18.01 14.92
C ALA A 492 5.87 -16.97 15.30
N GLY A 493 6.09 -16.75 16.60
CA GLY A 493 7.07 -15.77 17.10
C GLY A 493 6.50 -14.37 17.31
N LEU A 494 7.39 -13.42 17.58
CA LEU A 494 7.08 -12.01 17.84
C LEU A 494 7.72 -11.13 16.75
N MET A 495 6.91 -10.36 16.02
CA MET A 495 7.36 -9.39 15.03
C MET A 495 7.08 -7.98 15.53
N ILE A 496 8.11 -7.15 15.63
CA ILE A 496 8.02 -5.77 16.12
C ILE A 496 8.49 -4.85 15.02
N MET A 497 7.58 -4.01 14.53
CA MET A 497 7.92 -3.03 13.50
C MET A 497 8.70 -1.85 14.11
N LYS A 498 8.33 -1.43 15.32
CA LYS A 498 8.99 -0.34 16.04
C LYS A 498 8.99 -0.57 17.56
N GLY A 499 10.16 -0.60 18.19
CA GLY A 499 10.33 -0.84 19.64
C GLY A 499 10.47 0.41 20.52
N SER A 500 10.42 1.62 19.93
CA SER A 500 10.59 2.89 20.64
C SER A 500 10.02 4.07 19.84
N THR A 501 10.19 5.30 20.29
CA THR A 501 9.67 6.54 19.67
C THR A 501 10.23 6.81 18.27
N GLY A 502 9.49 7.45 17.37
CA GLY A 502 9.97 7.80 16.03
C GLY A 502 9.06 7.29 14.92
N THR A 503 9.27 7.80 13.70
CA THR A 503 8.42 7.52 12.54
C THR A 503 8.79 6.21 11.84
N THR A 504 7.79 5.48 11.36
CA THR A 504 8.00 4.27 10.55
C THR A 504 7.14 4.30 9.29
N ASN A 505 7.76 4.04 8.13
CA ASN A 505 7.06 3.79 6.87
C ASN A 505 7.20 2.32 6.48
N ILE A 506 6.13 1.54 6.61
CA ILE A 506 6.12 0.11 6.28
C ILE A 506 5.26 -0.10 5.04
N LEU A 507 5.89 -0.54 3.96
CA LEU A 507 5.23 -0.88 2.71
C LEU A 507 5.37 -2.38 2.42
N LEU A 508 4.23 -3.07 2.35
CA LEU A 508 4.12 -4.45 1.89
C LEU A 508 3.41 -4.48 0.54
N GLU A 509 4.16 -4.79 -0.52
CA GLU A 509 3.68 -4.70 -1.91
C GLU A 509 2.78 -5.90 -2.32
N ARG A 510 2.85 -7.01 -1.57
CA ARG A 510 2.06 -8.23 -1.83
C ARG A 510 1.22 -8.63 -0.61
N HIS A 511 1.16 -9.92 -0.30
CA HIS A 511 0.18 -10.48 0.63
C HIS A 511 0.69 -10.45 2.07
N TYR A 512 -0.20 -10.12 3.01
CA TYR A 512 0.00 -10.33 4.43
C TYR A 512 -0.73 -11.61 4.84
N ASN A 513 -0.01 -12.59 5.38
CA ASN A 513 -0.56 -13.85 5.85
C ASN A 513 -0.13 -14.10 7.30
N GLN A 514 -1.09 -14.16 8.22
CA GLN A 514 -0.83 -14.49 9.61
C GLN A 514 -1.57 -15.75 10.02
N LEU A 515 -0.80 -16.82 10.24
CA LEU A 515 -1.25 -18.14 10.68
C LEU A 515 -0.99 -18.39 12.17
N GLY A 516 -0.30 -17.47 12.85
CA GLY A 516 -0.02 -17.51 14.29
C GLY A 516 0.84 -16.33 14.75
N GLY A 517 1.56 -16.49 15.85
CA GLY A 517 2.49 -15.47 16.37
C GLY A 517 1.83 -14.16 16.79
N THR A 518 2.65 -13.13 17.02
CA THR A 518 2.23 -11.78 17.38
C THR A 518 2.95 -10.76 16.51
N LEU A 519 2.19 -9.88 15.84
CA LEU A 519 2.71 -8.67 15.20
C LEU A 519 2.41 -7.47 16.10
N GLN A 520 3.40 -6.65 16.39
CA GLN A 520 3.27 -5.37 17.07
C GLN A 520 3.75 -4.25 16.14
N LEU A 521 2.86 -3.30 15.83
CA LEU A 521 3.29 -2.10 15.09
C LEU A 521 4.22 -1.26 15.99
N HIS A 522 3.80 -1.03 17.23
CA HIS A 522 4.62 -0.46 18.28
C HIS A 522 4.73 -1.41 19.47
N SER A 523 5.93 -1.58 20.02
CA SER A 523 6.18 -2.35 21.24
C SER A 523 7.05 -1.58 22.23
N ASN A 524 6.41 -0.87 23.16
CA ASN A 524 7.09 -0.25 24.29
C ASN A 524 6.08 0.10 25.40
N THR A 525 6.08 -0.68 26.48
CA THR A 525 5.14 -0.49 27.60
C THR A 525 5.45 0.71 28.49
N ILE A 526 6.59 1.37 28.30
CA ILE A 526 7.06 2.49 29.13
C ILE A 526 6.97 3.81 28.37
N LEU A 527 7.59 3.88 27.19
CA LEU A 527 7.63 5.07 26.35
C LEU A 527 6.48 5.08 25.36
N VAL A 528 5.81 6.22 25.26
CA VAL A 528 4.74 6.45 24.29
C VAL A 528 5.33 7.17 23.08
N THR A 529 5.02 6.69 21.88
CA THR A 529 5.40 7.38 20.64
C THR A 529 4.32 8.37 20.20
N GLN A 530 4.73 9.61 19.93
CA GLN A 530 3.87 10.63 19.29
C GLN A 530 3.85 10.49 17.77
N ASP A 531 4.74 9.66 17.22
CA ASP A 531 4.86 9.43 15.80
C ASP A 531 3.98 8.25 15.39
N LYS A 532 3.25 8.45 14.30
CA LYS A 532 2.40 7.42 13.73
C LYS A 532 3.25 6.32 13.09
N ILE A 533 2.95 5.06 13.43
CA ILE A 533 3.44 3.88 12.72
C ILE A 533 2.32 3.34 11.82
N SER A 534 2.64 3.13 10.54
CA SER A 534 1.69 2.69 9.53
C SER A 534 2.17 1.44 8.80
N LEU A 535 1.33 0.41 8.73
CA LEU A 535 1.53 -0.78 7.89
C LEU A 535 0.61 -0.71 6.67
N ASN A 536 1.16 -0.49 5.47
CA ASN A 536 0.40 -0.48 4.23
C ASN A 536 0.52 -1.81 3.48
N VAL A 537 -0.61 -2.51 3.30
CA VAL A 537 -0.70 -3.78 2.59
C VAL A 537 -1.37 -3.56 1.23
N GLN A 538 -0.61 -3.70 0.14
CA GLN A 538 -1.10 -3.51 -1.24
C GLN A 538 -1.72 -4.75 -1.86
N GLY A 539 -1.38 -5.95 -1.37
CA GLY A 539 -2.04 -7.20 -1.73
C GLY A 539 -3.12 -7.63 -0.73
N ASN A 540 -3.53 -8.89 -0.83
CA ASN A 540 -4.51 -9.48 0.09
C ASN A 540 -4.01 -9.46 1.54
N PHE A 541 -4.90 -9.09 2.47
CA PHE A 541 -4.68 -9.22 3.89
C PHE A 541 -5.43 -10.44 4.43
N THR A 542 -4.70 -11.40 5.01
CA THR A 542 -5.27 -12.60 5.62
C THR A 542 -4.72 -12.82 7.03
N GLN A 543 -5.61 -12.95 8.02
CA GLN A 543 -5.26 -13.38 9.38
C GLN A 543 -6.21 -14.50 9.82
N SER A 544 -5.70 -15.70 10.06
CA SER A 544 -6.50 -16.85 10.54
C SER A 544 -6.26 -17.20 12.01
N ALA A 545 -5.15 -16.76 12.60
CA ALA A 545 -4.82 -16.92 14.01
C ALA A 545 -3.77 -15.88 14.45
N GLY A 546 -3.32 -15.96 15.70
CA GLY A 546 -2.34 -15.04 16.28
C GLY A 546 -2.91 -13.66 16.60
N THR A 547 -2.04 -12.76 17.04
CA THR A 547 -2.40 -11.40 17.47
C THR A 547 -1.73 -10.36 16.59
N LEU A 548 -2.48 -9.34 16.19
CA LEU A 548 -1.94 -8.09 15.64
C LEU A 548 -2.28 -6.97 16.62
N THR A 549 -1.25 -6.38 17.21
CA THR A 549 -1.39 -5.30 18.18
C THR A 549 -0.88 -3.99 17.59
N PHE A 550 -1.73 -2.97 17.61
CA PHE A 550 -1.37 -1.64 17.14
C PHE A 550 -0.36 -0.97 18.07
N ASP A 551 -0.56 -1.10 19.37
CA ASP A 551 0.34 -0.64 20.42
C ASP A 551 0.14 -1.53 21.65
N ASP A 552 1.23 -1.97 22.27
CA ASP A 552 1.20 -2.71 23.55
C ASP A 552 1.27 -1.78 24.76
N ASN A 553 1.46 -0.47 24.56
CA ASN A 553 1.36 0.53 25.60
C ASN A 553 -0.12 0.88 25.89
N ALA A 554 -0.51 0.73 27.16
CA ALA A 554 -1.88 1.05 27.60
C ALA A 554 -2.13 2.56 27.78
N ASN A 555 -1.09 3.40 27.76
CA ASN A 555 -1.19 4.85 27.87
C ASN A 555 -1.86 5.44 26.61
N ASP A 556 -2.71 6.45 26.78
CA ASP A 556 -3.53 7.04 25.73
C ASP A 556 -2.99 8.38 25.19
N LEU A 557 -1.76 8.76 25.55
CA LEU A 557 -1.11 9.97 25.07
C LEU A 557 -0.45 9.81 23.69
N GLY A 558 -0.46 8.62 23.09
CA GLY A 558 0.30 8.31 21.87
C GLY A 558 -0.40 8.62 20.55
N ALA A 559 0.28 8.35 19.44
CA ALA A 559 -0.32 8.44 18.12
C ALA A 559 -1.30 7.29 17.82
N VAL A 560 -2.24 7.53 16.91
CA VAL A 560 -3.09 6.48 16.32
C VAL A 560 -2.27 5.71 15.28
N HIS A 561 -1.82 4.50 15.63
CA HIS A 561 -1.18 3.58 14.70
C HIS A 561 -2.20 2.95 13.75
N GLU A 562 -1.81 2.73 12.50
CA GLU A 562 -2.75 2.31 11.47
C GLU A 562 -2.28 1.15 10.59
N LEU A 563 -3.25 0.30 10.24
CA LEU A 563 -3.17 -0.76 9.25
C LEU A 563 -3.94 -0.27 8.04
N ILE A 564 -3.24 -0.05 6.94
CA ILE A 564 -3.80 0.46 5.69
C ILE A 564 -4.01 -0.71 4.75
N ILE A 565 -5.26 -0.94 4.37
CA ILE A 565 -5.68 -1.96 3.40
C ILE A 565 -5.84 -1.28 2.04
N SER A 566 -4.88 -1.53 1.15
CA SER A 566 -4.87 -1.04 -0.24
C SER A 566 -5.15 -2.16 -1.26
N GLY A 567 -5.08 -3.42 -0.81
CA GLY A 567 -5.36 -4.60 -1.64
C GLY A 567 -6.84 -5.00 -1.73
N PRO A 568 -7.17 -5.92 -2.65
CA PRO A 568 -8.54 -6.26 -3.01
C PRO A 568 -9.27 -7.15 -2.01
N VAL A 569 -8.56 -7.81 -1.08
CA VAL A 569 -9.14 -8.78 -0.15
C VAL A 569 -8.72 -8.45 1.28
N TYR A 570 -9.69 -8.43 2.17
CA TYR A 570 -9.50 -8.39 3.62
C TYR A 570 -10.23 -9.58 4.25
N ASN A 571 -9.48 -10.61 4.61
CA ASN A 571 -10.02 -11.87 5.13
C ASN A 571 -9.50 -12.15 6.55
N ILE A 572 -10.39 -12.08 7.53
CA ILE A 572 -10.07 -12.35 8.93
C ILE A 572 -10.86 -13.56 9.45
N ALA A 573 -10.15 -14.62 9.80
CA ALA A 573 -10.73 -15.93 10.08
C ALA A 573 -10.18 -16.55 11.37
N GLY A 574 -10.69 -17.73 11.71
CA GLY A 574 -10.28 -18.52 12.86
C GLY A 574 -10.38 -17.75 14.18
N ASN A 575 -9.36 -17.88 15.03
CA ASN A 575 -9.30 -17.26 16.36
C ASN A 575 -8.29 -16.10 16.41
N GLY A 576 -8.03 -15.45 15.28
CA GLY A 576 -7.14 -14.29 15.23
C GLY A 576 -7.67 -13.12 16.06
N MET A 577 -6.77 -12.27 16.55
CA MET A 577 -7.12 -11.06 17.29
C MET A 577 -6.40 -9.84 16.70
N MET A 578 -7.12 -8.72 16.63
CA MET A 578 -6.57 -7.39 16.42
C MET A 578 -6.93 -6.49 17.60
N SER A 579 -5.92 -5.87 18.21
CA SER A 579 -6.14 -5.06 19.41
C SER A 579 -5.20 -3.89 19.57
N ARG A 580 -5.58 -2.95 20.43
CA ARG A 580 -4.65 -1.98 21.04
C ARG A 580 -4.74 -2.13 22.55
N ALA A 581 -3.60 -2.07 23.24
CA ALA A 581 -3.56 -2.15 24.70
C ALA A 581 -4.41 -1.05 25.38
N GLY A 582 -4.87 -1.37 26.59
CA GLY A 582 -5.70 -0.50 27.43
C GLY A 582 -7.09 -1.06 27.70
N ASN A 583 -7.74 -0.51 28.74
CA ASN A 583 -9.04 -1.00 29.25
C ASN A 583 -10.25 -0.34 28.55
N GLY A 584 -10.11 0.08 27.29
CA GLY A 584 -11.19 0.75 26.54
C GLY A 584 -11.62 2.11 27.13
N ASN A 585 -10.78 2.73 27.96
CA ASN A 585 -10.98 4.07 28.52
C ASN A 585 -10.09 5.14 27.85
N GLY A 586 -9.18 4.73 26.98
CA GLY A 586 -8.19 5.63 26.39
C GLY A 586 -8.73 6.40 25.19
N MET A 587 -8.29 7.64 25.01
CA MET A 587 -8.69 8.47 23.86
C MET A 587 -8.11 7.98 22.51
N VAL A 588 -7.05 7.18 22.55
CA VAL A 588 -6.32 6.68 21.36
C VAL A 588 -6.64 5.21 21.12
N GLN A 589 -7.11 4.88 19.92
CA GLN A 589 -7.44 3.53 19.46
C GLN A 589 -6.54 3.12 18.29
N GLY A 590 -6.45 1.81 18.03
CA GLY A 590 -5.87 1.34 16.76
C GLY A 590 -6.80 1.70 15.59
N LEU A 591 -6.28 1.71 14.37
CA LEU A 591 -7.07 2.08 13.19
C LEU A 591 -6.80 1.18 11.99
N ILE A 592 -7.84 0.56 11.46
CA ILE A 592 -7.83 -0.11 10.16
C ILE A 592 -8.43 0.84 9.13
N ARG A 593 -7.68 1.17 8.08
CA ARG A 593 -8.09 2.12 7.04
C ARG A 593 -8.16 1.42 5.69
N PHE A 594 -9.33 1.38 5.08
CA PHE A 594 -9.54 0.84 3.73
C PHE A 594 -9.39 1.97 2.72
N THR A 595 -8.31 1.94 1.94
CA THR A 595 -7.91 3.05 1.04
C THR A 595 -7.94 2.66 -0.44
N ARG A 596 -8.20 1.40 -0.75
CA ARG A 596 -8.27 0.92 -2.13
C ARG A 596 -9.34 1.68 -2.90
N SER A 597 -8.97 2.27 -4.04
CA SER A 597 -9.96 2.73 -5.02
C SER A 597 -10.61 1.52 -5.70
N GLY A 598 -11.94 1.42 -5.59
CA GLY A 598 -12.71 0.27 -6.04
C GLY A 598 -13.01 -0.74 -4.92
N ASN A 599 -13.25 -1.99 -5.31
CA ASN A 599 -13.77 -3.01 -4.40
C ASN A 599 -12.71 -3.62 -3.48
N VAL A 600 -13.06 -3.76 -2.20
CA VAL A 600 -12.41 -4.62 -1.20
C VAL A 600 -13.39 -5.70 -0.78
N ASP A 601 -13.08 -6.96 -1.05
CA ASP A 601 -13.85 -8.10 -0.55
C ASP A 601 -13.50 -8.34 0.92
N TYR A 602 -14.44 -8.01 1.80
CA TYR A 602 -14.33 -8.19 3.24
C TYR A 602 -14.98 -9.52 3.63
N SER A 603 -14.23 -10.35 4.35
CA SER A 603 -14.75 -11.56 4.97
C SER A 603 -14.30 -11.68 6.42
N ARG A 604 -15.23 -12.03 7.31
CA ARG A 604 -14.93 -12.30 8.71
C ARG A 604 -15.59 -13.58 9.22
N SER A 605 -14.81 -14.47 9.84
CA SER A 605 -15.35 -15.59 10.62
C SER A 605 -15.73 -15.16 12.06
N PRO A 606 -16.76 -15.75 12.68
CA PRO A 606 -17.21 -15.35 14.02
C PRO A 606 -16.16 -15.44 15.15
N GLY A 607 -15.16 -16.33 15.04
CA GLY A 607 -14.13 -16.52 16.07
C GLY A 607 -13.07 -15.42 16.12
N HIS A 608 -12.94 -14.59 15.08
CA HIS A 608 -11.92 -13.54 15.02
C HIS A 608 -12.37 -12.30 15.82
N LEU A 609 -11.46 -11.71 16.58
CA LEU A 609 -11.74 -10.58 17.47
C LEU A 609 -11.02 -9.30 17.04
N ILE A 610 -11.77 -8.21 16.89
CA ILE A 610 -11.30 -6.83 16.83
C ILE A 610 -11.69 -6.11 18.13
N GLN A 611 -10.73 -5.54 18.86
CA GLN A 611 -10.93 -4.88 20.16
C GLN A 611 -10.18 -3.55 20.25
N ASN A 612 -10.81 -2.48 20.73
CA ASN A 612 -10.19 -1.15 20.85
C ASN A 612 -9.54 -0.63 19.54
N VAL A 613 -10.12 -1.00 18.40
CA VAL A 613 -9.64 -0.68 17.05
C VAL A 613 -10.81 -0.15 16.23
N ARG A 614 -10.61 1.03 15.63
CA ARG A 614 -11.57 1.65 14.70
C ARG A 614 -11.35 1.15 13.28
N GLN A 615 -12.38 1.22 12.46
CA GLN A 615 -12.36 0.90 11.04
C GLN A 615 -12.89 2.08 10.24
N GLU A 616 -12.20 2.47 9.16
CA GLU A 616 -12.61 3.58 8.28
C GLU A 616 -12.54 3.18 6.81
N ALA A 617 -13.63 3.35 6.07
CA ALA A 617 -13.65 3.28 4.61
C ALA A 617 -13.40 4.67 4.02
N GLU A 618 -12.34 4.83 3.22
CA GLU A 618 -11.98 6.10 2.59
C GLU A 618 -12.72 6.36 1.27
N ALA A 619 -12.66 7.62 0.82
CA ALA A 619 -13.22 8.04 -0.46
C ALA A 619 -12.77 7.15 -1.63
N GLY A 620 -13.73 6.74 -2.46
CA GLY A 620 -13.47 5.86 -3.61
C GLY A 620 -13.35 4.37 -3.26
N CYS A 621 -13.35 3.99 -1.98
CA CYS A 621 -13.38 2.59 -1.55
C CYS A 621 -14.80 2.05 -1.48
N THR A 622 -15.00 0.85 -2.04
CA THR A 622 -16.23 0.06 -1.91
C THR A 622 -15.92 -1.21 -1.13
N ILE A 623 -16.34 -1.29 0.14
CA ILE A 623 -16.21 -2.53 0.92
C ILE A 623 -17.40 -3.43 0.58
N ASN A 624 -17.13 -4.56 -0.05
CA ASN A 624 -18.13 -5.60 -0.36
C ASN A 624 -18.06 -6.70 0.69
N ILE A 625 -19.15 -6.91 1.44
CA ILE A 625 -19.18 -7.98 2.44
C ILE A 625 -19.47 -9.31 1.74
N ALA A 626 -18.40 -10.06 1.50
CA ALA A 626 -18.43 -11.33 0.79
C ALA A 626 -18.69 -12.53 1.71
N GLY A 627 -18.37 -12.42 3.01
CA GLY A 627 -18.55 -13.51 3.97
C GLY A 627 -18.63 -13.06 5.42
N GLY A 628 -19.65 -13.56 6.14
CA GLY A 628 -19.86 -13.30 7.55
C GLY A 628 -20.28 -11.85 7.88
N ASN A 629 -20.19 -11.50 9.16
CA ASN A 629 -20.64 -10.23 9.71
C ASN A 629 -19.45 -9.32 10.06
N ILE A 630 -19.63 -8.01 9.95
CA ILE A 630 -18.64 -7.01 10.35
C ILE A 630 -18.71 -6.85 11.87
N GLN A 631 -17.58 -7.07 12.55
CA GLN A 631 -17.48 -6.79 13.98
C GLN A 631 -17.05 -5.34 14.19
N ILE A 632 -17.77 -4.63 15.06
CA ILE A 632 -17.44 -3.32 15.57
C ILE A 632 -16.85 -3.49 16.96
N ALA A 633 -15.67 -2.90 17.19
CA ALA A 633 -15.11 -2.86 18.53
C ALA A 633 -15.96 -1.94 19.43
N SER A 634 -16.14 -2.34 20.68
CA SER A 634 -16.72 -1.50 21.71
C SER A 634 -15.65 -0.69 22.46
N HIS A 635 -16.09 0.34 23.19
CA HIS A 635 -15.28 1.24 24.03
C HIS A 635 -16.12 1.87 25.16
N ASN A 636 -15.48 2.41 26.21
CA ASN A 636 -16.19 3.09 27.31
C ASN A 636 -16.40 4.59 27.08
N LEU A 637 -15.72 5.18 26.09
CA LEU A 637 -15.86 6.59 25.71
C LEU A 637 -16.19 6.67 24.20
N GLY A 638 -17.48 6.73 23.85
CA GLY A 638 -17.94 7.02 22.49
C GLY A 638 -18.26 5.81 21.61
N ASN A 639 -18.97 6.08 20.51
CA ASN A 639 -19.65 5.13 19.65
C ASN A 639 -19.20 5.21 18.18
N ASN A 640 -18.02 5.73 17.84
CA ASN A 640 -17.61 5.90 16.44
C ASN A 640 -16.47 4.94 16.06
N PHE A 641 -16.79 3.65 15.93
CA PHE A 641 -15.81 2.58 15.71
C PHE A 641 -15.80 1.99 14.31
N PHE A 642 -16.83 2.27 13.52
CA PHE A 642 -16.82 2.05 12.08
C PHE A 642 -17.29 3.31 11.38
N ARG A 643 -16.52 3.82 10.41
CA ARG A 643 -16.84 5.05 9.70
C ARG A 643 -16.85 4.83 8.19
N ILE A 644 -17.95 5.22 7.55
CA ILE A 644 -18.05 5.32 6.10
C ILE A 644 -17.88 6.79 5.74
N LYS A 645 -16.72 7.14 5.19
CA LYS A 645 -16.42 8.54 4.85
C LYS A 645 -17.09 8.96 3.56
N THR A 646 -17.03 10.26 3.29
CA THR A 646 -17.51 10.88 2.05
C THR A 646 -16.96 10.18 0.81
N GLY A 647 -17.85 9.74 -0.07
CA GLY A 647 -17.49 9.04 -1.30
C GLY A 647 -17.07 7.57 -1.12
N ALA A 648 -17.16 7.03 0.09
CA ALA A 648 -16.98 5.61 0.36
C ALA A 648 -18.33 4.86 0.32
N THR A 649 -18.29 3.58 -0.03
CA THR A 649 -19.46 2.71 -0.08
C THR A 649 -19.22 1.43 0.72
N VAL A 650 -20.22 0.99 1.48
CA VAL A 650 -20.26 -0.36 2.05
C VAL A 650 -21.45 -1.10 1.49
N LEU A 651 -21.19 -2.21 0.80
CA LEU A 651 -22.19 -3.15 0.32
C LEU A 651 -22.34 -4.24 1.38
N LEU A 652 -23.26 -4.01 2.33
CA LEU A 652 -23.49 -4.90 3.46
C LEU A 652 -24.19 -6.20 3.05
N ASN A 653 -24.89 -6.21 1.92
CA ASN A 653 -25.67 -7.35 1.43
C ASN A 653 -26.66 -7.83 2.51
N SER A 654 -26.69 -9.12 2.82
CA SER A 654 -27.50 -9.71 3.89
C SER A 654 -26.75 -9.85 5.22
N SER A 655 -25.56 -9.28 5.36
CA SER A 655 -24.75 -9.36 6.57
C SER A 655 -25.15 -8.31 7.60
N GLN A 656 -24.60 -8.45 8.81
CA GLN A 656 -24.83 -7.52 9.92
C GLN A 656 -23.54 -6.79 10.32
N PHE A 657 -23.72 -5.60 10.86
CA PHE A 657 -22.82 -5.02 11.83
C PHE A 657 -23.20 -5.53 13.23
N LEU A 658 -22.22 -6.00 13.98
CA LEU A 658 -22.39 -6.46 15.36
C LEU A 658 -21.28 -5.92 16.26
N SER A 659 -21.58 -5.68 17.52
CA SER A 659 -20.57 -5.30 18.52
C SER A 659 -19.84 -6.53 19.07
N ASN A 660 -18.59 -6.34 19.49
CA ASN A 660 -17.87 -7.34 20.28
C ASN A 660 -18.29 -7.37 21.77
N GLY A 661 -19.13 -6.42 22.21
CA GLY A 661 -19.74 -6.37 23.54
C GLY A 661 -18.80 -6.30 24.74
N THR A 662 -17.51 -5.99 24.52
CA THR A 662 -16.49 -5.94 25.59
C THR A 662 -16.65 -4.73 26.52
N TYR A 663 -17.17 -3.62 26.00
CA TYR A 663 -17.32 -2.32 26.66
C TYR A 663 -18.69 -1.69 26.36
N LEU A 664 -18.99 -0.57 27.02
CA LEU A 664 -20.35 -0.02 27.08
C LEU A 664 -20.88 0.54 25.76
N TYR A 665 -20.05 1.10 24.89
CA TYR A 665 -20.47 1.80 23.67
C TYR A 665 -19.86 1.17 22.43
N SER A 666 -20.65 1.06 21.37
CA SER A 666 -20.19 0.70 20.03
C SER A 666 -21.00 1.53 19.04
N GLY A 667 -20.46 1.86 17.87
CA GLY A 667 -21.31 2.48 16.86
C GLY A 667 -20.68 2.67 15.50
N ILE A 668 -21.56 3.02 14.56
CA ILE A 668 -21.25 3.26 13.15
C ILE A 668 -21.57 4.72 12.83
N ARG A 669 -20.69 5.37 12.09
CA ARG A 669 -20.90 6.72 11.55
C ARG A 669 -20.84 6.72 10.04
N ILE A 670 -21.82 7.35 9.42
CA ILE A 670 -21.82 7.57 7.97
C ILE A 670 -21.76 9.07 7.73
N ASP A 671 -20.67 9.51 7.12
CA ASP A 671 -20.45 10.92 6.82
C ASP A 671 -21.26 11.36 5.59
N SER A 672 -21.23 12.67 5.32
CA SER A 672 -21.83 13.28 4.13
C SER A 672 -21.42 12.54 2.86
N ALA A 673 -22.40 12.11 2.04
CA ALA A 673 -22.21 11.32 0.82
C ALA A 673 -21.44 9.99 0.99
N GLY A 674 -21.30 9.48 2.22
CA GLY A 674 -20.98 8.06 2.45
C GLY A 674 -22.22 7.21 2.20
N THR A 675 -22.04 6.01 1.62
CA THR A 675 -23.15 5.13 1.23
C THR A 675 -23.11 3.80 1.99
N LEU A 676 -24.21 3.44 2.63
CA LEU A 676 -24.47 2.08 3.11
C LEU A 676 -25.59 1.46 2.28
N GLN A 677 -25.25 0.44 1.50
CA GLN A 677 -26.23 -0.37 0.78
C GLN A 677 -26.52 -1.64 1.58
N THR A 678 -27.80 -1.94 1.81
CA THR A 678 -28.24 -3.16 2.51
C THR A 678 -29.28 -3.93 1.69
N ARG A 679 -29.31 -5.24 1.90
CA ARG A 679 -30.36 -6.17 1.45
C ARG A 679 -30.89 -7.03 2.59
N HIS A 680 -30.64 -6.59 3.83
CA HIS A 680 -30.93 -7.37 5.02
C HIS A 680 -32.45 -7.56 5.18
N SER A 681 -32.91 -8.80 5.39
CA SER A 681 -34.34 -9.15 5.43
C SER A 681 -35.13 -8.49 6.56
N LYS A 682 -34.43 -7.98 7.59
CA LYS A 682 -34.98 -7.23 8.74
C LYS A 682 -34.78 -5.71 8.65
N GLY A 683 -34.27 -5.23 7.52
CA GLY A 683 -33.96 -3.81 7.31
C GLY A 683 -32.72 -3.34 8.05
N MET A 684 -32.53 -2.01 8.06
CA MET A 684 -31.33 -1.38 8.59
C MET A 684 -31.27 -1.47 10.11
N TYR A 685 -32.33 -1.07 10.81
CA TYR A 685 -32.36 -1.05 12.27
C TYR A 685 -33.79 -1.17 12.78
N ASP A 686 -34.05 -2.22 13.56
CA ASP A 686 -35.34 -2.50 14.18
C ASP A 686 -35.24 -2.63 15.70
N GLY A 687 -34.16 -2.16 16.33
CA GLY A 687 -33.95 -2.25 17.78
C GLY A 687 -33.78 -3.67 18.35
N THR A 688 -33.73 -4.70 17.50
CA THR A 688 -33.47 -6.09 17.90
C THR A 688 -32.07 -6.53 17.48
N SER A 689 -31.69 -7.75 17.84
CA SER A 689 -30.43 -8.37 17.41
C SER A 689 -30.43 -8.84 15.95
N THR A 690 -31.55 -8.71 15.24
CA THR A 690 -31.76 -9.37 13.94
C THR A 690 -31.70 -8.43 12.74
N ALA A 691 -31.61 -7.11 12.93
CA ALA A 691 -31.45 -6.15 11.83
C ALA A 691 -30.01 -6.05 11.31
N ALA A 692 -29.82 -5.36 10.18
CA ALA A 692 -28.51 -5.11 9.59
C ALA A 692 -27.54 -4.46 10.57
N ILE A 693 -28.04 -3.54 11.41
CA ILE A 693 -27.36 -3.05 12.60
C ILE A 693 -27.96 -3.80 13.80
N ASN A 694 -27.17 -4.71 14.36
CA ASN A 694 -27.58 -5.52 15.50
C ASN A 694 -27.59 -4.66 16.77
N ALA A 695 -28.75 -4.50 17.42
CA ALA A 695 -28.93 -3.61 18.57
C ALA A 695 -28.35 -4.13 19.89
N LEU A 696 -27.81 -5.36 19.95
CA LEU A 696 -27.18 -5.87 21.17
C LEU A 696 -25.93 -5.08 21.54
N SER A 697 -25.58 -5.13 22.83
CA SER A 697 -24.36 -4.52 23.36
C SER A 697 -24.27 -3.00 23.09
N ASN A 698 -25.41 -2.32 23.19
CA ASN A 698 -25.54 -0.86 23.02
C ASN A 698 -24.93 -0.35 21.70
N MET A 699 -25.14 -1.12 20.63
CA MET A 699 -24.78 -0.72 19.28
C MET A 699 -25.58 0.52 18.88
N ASP A 700 -24.89 1.56 18.46
CA ASP A 700 -25.46 2.86 18.08
C ASP A 700 -25.12 3.22 16.63
N TYR A 701 -25.81 4.18 16.03
CA TYR A 701 -25.46 4.68 14.71
C TYR A 701 -25.73 6.18 14.58
N SER A 702 -24.95 6.84 13.73
CA SER A 702 -25.09 8.27 13.45
C SER A 702 -24.95 8.53 11.95
N LEU A 703 -25.94 9.22 11.40
CA LEU A 703 -26.04 9.53 9.98
C LEU A 703 -25.88 11.04 9.79
N ASP A 704 -24.99 11.44 8.91
CA ASP A 704 -24.99 12.82 8.38
C ASP A 704 -26.30 13.10 7.62
N PRO A 705 -26.81 14.35 7.59
CA PRO A 705 -27.97 14.71 6.77
C PRO A 705 -27.84 14.37 5.29
N HIS A 706 -26.62 14.18 4.77
CA HIS A 706 -26.34 13.78 3.40
C HIS A 706 -25.78 12.34 3.29
N ALA A 707 -25.78 11.56 4.37
CA ALA A 707 -25.47 10.14 4.32
C ALA A 707 -26.53 9.40 3.51
N ILE A 708 -26.11 8.44 2.69
CA ILE A 708 -26.99 7.68 1.79
C ILE A 708 -27.20 6.29 2.39
N ILE A 709 -28.45 5.96 2.69
CA ILE A 709 -28.86 4.57 2.94
C ILE A 709 -29.61 4.06 1.73
N GLU A 710 -29.10 3.01 1.13
CA GLU A 710 -29.64 2.42 -0.10
C GLU A 710 -30.21 1.03 0.15
N TYR A 711 -31.48 0.88 -0.17
CA TYR A 711 -32.16 -0.40 -0.30
C TYR A 711 -32.14 -0.80 -1.77
N ALA A 712 -31.38 -1.85 -2.10
CA ALA A 712 -31.18 -2.29 -3.48
C ALA A 712 -31.21 -3.82 -3.57
N GLY A 713 -31.54 -4.38 -4.73
CA GLY A 713 -31.48 -5.82 -4.96
C GLY A 713 -32.72 -6.44 -5.58
N PRO A 714 -32.69 -7.77 -5.76
CA PRO A 714 -33.69 -8.49 -6.53
C PRO A 714 -34.89 -8.99 -5.73
N ASP A 715 -34.90 -8.79 -4.42
CA ASP A 715 -35.93 -9.28 -3.52
C ASP A 715 -36.58 -8.13 -2.76
N ASN A 716 -37.86 -8.31 -2.37
CA ASN A 716 -38.55 -7.45 -1.42
C ASN A 716 -37.78 -7.29 -0.11
N GLN A 717 -37.78 -6.08 0.43
CA GLN A 717 -37.05 -5.73 1.65
C GLN A 717 -37.95 -5.06 2.67
N ILE A 718 -37.58 -5.15 3.95
CA ILE A 718 -38.23 -4.40 5.02
C ILE A 718 -37.40 -3.15 5.27
N LEU A 719 -38.01 -1.99 5.13
CA LEU A 719 -37.43 -0.72 5.53
C LEU A 719 -37.74 -0.48 7.01
N THR A 720 -36.68 -0.46 7.81
CA THR A 720 -36.73 -0.17 9.26
C THR A 720 -35.77 0.97 9.54
N GLY A 721 -36.20 2.01 10.24
CA GLY A 721 -35.33 3.14 10.53
C GLY A 721 -36.01 4.19 11.39
N SER A 722 -35.26 4.63 12.42
CA SER A 722 -35.69 5.42 13.58
C SER A 722 -36.79 4.78 14.46
N GLY A 723 -36.53 4.71 15.78
CA GLY A 723 -37.56 4.62 16.81
C GLY A 723 -38.03 3.23 17.28
N ILE A 724 -37.15 2.47 17.93
CA ILE A 724 -37.61 1.64 19.07
C ILE A 724 -37.37 2.46 20.34
N ASN A 725 -38.42 2.71 21.14
CA ASN A 725 -38.42 3.47 22.40
C ASN A 725 -38.39 5.02 22.33
N SER A 726 -39.15 5.61 21.40
CA SER A 726 -39.68 7.01 21.45
C SER A 726 -38.75 8.23 21.56
N LEU A 727 -37.42 8.09 21.60
CA LEU A 727 -36.48 9.23 21.48
C LEU A 727 -35.66 9.13 20.19
N ILE A 728 -36.15 9.74 19.12
CA ILE A 728 -35.44 9.85 17.83
C ILE A 728 -34.41 10.97 17.94
N ARG A 729 -33.12 10.65 17.98
CA ARG A 729 -32.08 11.66 17.74
C ARG A 729 -32.09 12.04 16.25
N GLU A 730 -31.82 13.31 15.94
CA GLU A 730 -31.80 13.78 14.54
C GLU A 730 -30.85 12.95 13.66
N ASP A 731 -29.75 12.47 14.21
CA ASP A 731 -28.75 11.67 13.51
C ASP A 731 -29.13 10.18 13.35
N HIS A 732 -30.28 9.73 13.86
CA HIS A 732 -30.85 8.41 13.53
C HIS A 732 -31.78 8.44 12.32
N LYS A 733 -32.22 9.62 11.92
CA LYS A 733 -33.09 9.78 10.75
C LYS A 733 -32.28 9.64 9.48
N TYR A 734 -32.89 9.09 8.45
CA TYR A 734 -32.27 9.00 7.14
C TYR A 734 -31.85 10.40 6.66
N GLY A 735 -30.60 10.55 6.24
CA GLY A 735 -30.17 11.74 5.51
C GLY A 735 -30.81 11.71 4.12
N ILE A 736 -30.27 10.82 3.28
CA ILE A 736 -30.83 10.41 1.99
C ILE A 736 -31.27 8.96 2.09
N LEU A 737 -32.53 8.70 1.78
CA LEU A 737 -33.06 7.35 1.63
C LEU A 737 -33.18 7.04 0.14
N ARG A 738 -32.45 6.03 -0.34
CA ARG A 738 -32.49 5.60 -1.74
C ARG A 738 -33.17 4.24 -1.87
N ILE A 739 -34.12 4.17 -2.79
CA ILE A 739 -34.80 2.95 -3.21
C ILE A 739 -34.36 2.64 -4.64
N ASN A 740 -33.59 1.56 -4.79
CA ASN A 740 -32.98 1.14 -6.04
C ASN A 740 -33.07 -0.38 -6.21
N MET A 741 -34.30 -0.88 -6.18
CA MET A 741 -34.58 -2.31 -6.32
C MET A 741 -34.96 -2.66 -7.76
N ASN A 742 -35.08 -3.95 -8.04
CA ASN A 742 -35.72 -4.41 -9.27
C ASN A 742 -37.13 -3.79 -9.42
N ALA A 743 -37.53 -3.49 -10.65
CA ALA A 743 -38.76 -2.75 -10.93
C ALA A 743 -40.05 -3.42 -10.38
N ALA A 744 -40.05 -4.74 -10.25
CA ALA A 744 -41.16 -5.52 -9.70
C ALA A 744 -41.14 -5.64 -8.16
N GLU A 745 -40.04 -5.25 -7.52
CA GLU A 745 -39.82 -5.44 -6.08
C GLU A 745 -40.12 -4.17 -5.29
N SER A 746 -40.33 -4.34 -3.99
CA SER A 746 -40.73 -3.27 -3.09
C SER A 746 -40.01 -3.32 -1.73
N ALA A 747 -39.77 -2.12 -1.19
CA ALA A 747 -39.31 -1.91 0.18
C ALA A 747 -40.54 -1.54 1.01
N TRP A 748 -40.78 -2.27 2.09
CA TRP A 748 -41.97 -2.11 2.93
C TRP A 748 -41.59 -1.41 4.22
N ILE A 749 -42.24 -0.30 4.55
CA ILE A 749 -42.06 0.29 5.87
C ILE A 749 -42.55 -0.71 6.92
N GLY A 750 -41.65 -1.09 7.83
CA GLY A 750 -41.92 -2.09 8.87
C GLY A 750 -42.58 -1.49 10.11
N ASN A 751 -41.77 -1.29 11.15
CA ASN A 751 -42.26 -1.23 12.54
C ASN A 751 -42.52 0.20 13.06
N SER A 752 -42.07 1.25 12.37
CA SER A 752 -42.18 2.66 12.78
C SER A 752 -42.43 3.58 11.57
N ASN A 753 -42.85 4.82 11.84
CA ASN A 753 -42.83 5.86 10.81
C ASN A 753 -41.39 6.17 10.40
N VAL A 754 -41.21 6.61 9.16
CA VAL A 754 -39.88 6.88 8.59
C VAL A 754 -39.69 8.37 8.46
N HIS A 755 -38.47 8.84 8.74
CA HIS A 755 -38.08 10.24 8.64
C HIS A 755 -36.88 10.38 7.70
N VAL A 756 -37.03 11.23 6.68
CA VAL A 756 -35.99 11.55 5.70
C VAL A 756 -35.70 13.03 5.76
N ARG A 757 -34.49 13.38 6.23
CA ARG A 757 -34.09 14.77 6.49
C ARG A 757 -33.83 15.56 5.22
N ARG A 758 -33.13 14.95 4.25
CA ARG A 758 -32.66 15.67 3.05
C ARG A 758 -33.43 15.28 1.79
N ARG A 759 -33.45 13.99 1.44
CA ARG A 759 -34.01 13.55 0.15
C ARG A 759 -34.42 12.08 0.13
N LEU A 760 -35.61 11.81 -0.40
CA LEU A 760 -35.99 10.48 -0.88
C LEU A 760 -35.57 10.34 -2.35
N GLU A 761 -34.83 9.30 -2.69
CA GLU A 761 -34.43 8.96 -4.06
C GLU A 761 -35.12 7.68 -4.53
N LEU A 762 -36.07 7.81 -5.46
CA LEU A 762 -36.79 6.70 -6.08
C LEU A 762 -36.16 6.37 -7.42
N VAL A 763 -35.08 5.57 -7.41
CA VAL A 763 -34.37 5.15 -8.62
C VAL A 763 -35.22 4.11 -9.35
N SER A 764 -35.55 2.99 -8.69
CA SER A 764 -36.36 1.89 -9.23
C SER A 764 -37.00 1.07 -8.10
N GLY A 765 -38.12 0.42 -8.40
CA GLY A 765 -38.93 -0.36 -7.44
C GLY A 765 -39.92 0.49 -6.64
N GLY A 766 -40.77 -0.18 -5.84
CA GLY A 766 -41.79 0.46 -5.01
C GLY A 766 -41.35 0.70 -3.57
N LEU A 767 -41.84 1.77 -2.94
CA LEU A 767 -41.78 1.98 -1.49
C LEU A 767 -43.18 1.89 -0.91
N VAL A 768 -43.49 0.81 -0.19
CA VAL A 768 -44.82 0.54 0.38
C VAL A 768 -44.92 1.10 1.79
N LEU A 769 -45.88 2.00 2.02
CA LEU A 769 -46.04 2.71 3.28
C LEU A 769 -46.64 1.85 4.40
N ASN A 770 -47.42 0.83 4.08
CA ASN A 770 -47.88 -0.19 5.03
C ASN A 770 -48.53 0.38 6.31
N ASN A 771 -49.51 1.28 6.15
CA ASN A 771 -50.21 2.00 7.23
C ASN A 771 -49.30 2.91 8.07
N ARG A 772 -48.17 3.37 7.51
CA ARG A 772 -47.22 4.29 8.16
C ARG A 772 -47.11 5.61 7.42
N THR A 773 -46.53 6.57 8.13
CA THR A 773 -46.16 7.87 7.57
C THR A 773 -44.69 7.90 7.15
N LEU A 774 -44.44 8.34 5.93
CA LEU A 774 -43.13 8.76 5.43
C LEU A 774 -43.01 10.28 5.54
N ASN A 775 -42.16 10.77 6.44
CA ASN A 775 -41.91 12.19 6.65
C ASN A 775 -40.73 12.66 5.80
N ILE A 776 -40.96 13.63 4.93
CA ILE A 776 -39.93 14.35 4.17
C ILE A 776 -39.72 15.70 4.84
N GLU A 777 -38.59 15.87 5.53
CA GLU A 777 -38.34 17.05 6.37
C GLU A 777 -37.75 18.24 5.58
N ASN A 778 -37.29 18.00 4.35
CA ASN A 778 -36.87 19.05 3.41
C ASN A 778 -38.07 19.62 2.67
N GLY A 779 -38.54 20.81 3.05
CA GLY A 779 -39.70 21.48 2.46
C GLY A 779 -39.55 22.02 1.04
N LYS A 780 -38.41 21.78 0.37
CA LYS A 780 -38.17 22.14 -1.04
C LYS A 780 -38.46 20.98 -1.97
N THR A 781 -38.68 21.25 -3.26
CA THR A 781 -39.00 20.22 -4.27
C THR A 781 -37.93 19.15 -4.47
N ASP A 782 -36.67 19.45 -4.15
CA ASP A 782 -35.58 18.47 -4.17
C ASP A 782 -35.60 17.50 -2.98
N GLY A 783 -36.59 17.59 -2.08
CA GLY A 783 -36.86 16.64 -1.00
C GLY A 783 -37.30 15.25 -1.49
N ILE A 784 -37.82 15.16 -2.71
CA ILE A 784 -38.11 13.90 -3.40
C ILE A 784 -37.53 13.98 -4.80
N SER A 785 -36.75 12.98 -5.19
CA SER A 785 -36.22 12.81 -6.54
C SER A 785 -36.64 11.46 -7.08
N ARG A 786 -37.16 11.43 -8.31
CA ARG A 786 -37.68 10.22 -8.94
C ARG A 786 -37.05 9.99 -10.31
N GLN A 787 -36.72 8.73 -10.60
CA GLN A 787 -36.42 8.23 -11.95
C GLN A 787 -37.56 7.34 -12.45
N SER A 788 -37.69 6.10 -11.94
CA SER A 788 -38.80 5.20 -12.29
C SER A 788 -39.58 4.63 -11.09
N GLY A 789 -39.02 4.68 -9.87
CA GLY A 789 -39.68 4.17 -8.66
C GLY A 789 -40.92 4.96 -8.23
N TYR A 790 -41.68 4.45 -7.27
CA TYR A 790 -42.92 5.07 -6.76
C TYR A 790 -43.16 4.74 -5.29
N VAL A 791 -44.07 5.48 -4.65
CA VAL A 791 -44.54 5.20 -3.28
C VAL A 791 -45.95 4.62 -3.32
N LYS A 792 -46.17 3.48 -2.67
CA LYS A 792 -47.48 2.83 -2.56
C LYS A 792 -48.12 3.16 -1.21
N SER A 793 -49.18 3.95 -1.25
CA SER A 793 -49.98 4.32 -0.07
C SER A 793 -51.03 3.25 0.25
N GLU A 794 -52.02 3.09 -0.64
CA GLU A 794 -53.10 2.08 -0.63
C GLU A 794 -53.77 1.84 0.74
N SER A 795 -53.81 2.86 1.60
CA SER A 795 -54.57 2.90 2.84
C SER A 795 -54.78 4.35 3.30
N GLU A 796 -55.88 4.60 4.01
CA GLU A 796 -56.18 5.88 4.69
C GLU A 796 -55.14 6.29 5.73
N GLN A 797 -54.33 5.34 6.20
CA GLN A 797 -53.31 5.55 7.23
C GLN A 797 -51.89 5.70 6.65
N SER A 798 -51.73 5.52 5.34
CA SER A 798 -50.43 5.53 4.65
C SER A 798 -50.11 6.90 4.07
N TYR A 799 -49.50 7.79 4.85
CA TYR A 799 -49.21 9.16 4.41
C TYR A 799 -47.79 9.35 3.89
N ILE A 800 -47.64 10.15 2.84
CA ILE A 800 -46.45 10.97 2.68
C ILE A 800 -46.75 12.31 3.34
N THR A 801 -45.94 12.70 4.33
CA THR A 801 -46.00 14.01 4.97
C THR A 801 -44.79 14.81 4.56
N TRP A 802 -45.01 15.88 3.81
CA TRP A 802 -43.97 16.82 3.41
C TRP A 802 -43.98 18.00 4.38
N LYS A 803 -42.89 18.19 5.12
CA LYS A 803 -42.79 19.20 6.18
C LYS A 803 -42.44 20.57 5.62
N ASN A 804 -43.02 21.62 6.19
CA ASN A 804 -42.69 23.02 5.87
C ASN A 804 -42.60 23.32 4.37
N MET A 805 -43.58 22.85 3.60
CA MET A 805 -43.58 22.92 2.13
C MET A 805 -43.50 24.38 1.63
N ASP A 806 -42.61 24.65 0.67
CA ASP A 806 -42.52 25.96 0.00
C ASP A 806 -43.61 26.15 -1.08
N PHE A 807 -43.69 27.33 -1.68
CA PHE A 807 -44.73 27.70 -2.66
C PHE A 807 -44.49 27.13 -4.08
N SER A 808 -43.49 26.29 -4.28
CA SER A 808 -43.27 25.63 -5.58
C SER A 808 -44.22 24.44 -5.77
N ILE A 809 -44.15 23.78 -6.93
CA ILE A 809 -45.02 22.62 -7.23
C ILE A 809 -44.35 21.36 -6.70
N HIS A 810 -44.92 20.76 -5.66
CA HIS A 810 -44.46 19.52 -5.05
C HIS A 810 -45.19 18.32 -5.64
N GLU A 811 -44.43 17.30 -6.07
CA GLU A 811 -44.97 16.09 -6.66
C GLU A 811 -44.85 14.93 -5.68
N PHE A 812 -46.00 14.45 -5.17
CA PHE A 812 -46.09 13.26 -4.34
C PHE A 812 -46.11 12.03 -5.25
N PRO A 813 -45.07 11.17 -5.21
CA PRO A 813 -44.82 10.18 -6.26
C PRO A 813 -45.60 8.88 -6.04
N PHE A 814 -46.93 8.96 -5.94
CA PHE A 814 -47.75 7.77 -5.70
C PHE A 814 -47.78 6.83 -6.91
N GLY A 815 -47.89 5.54 -6.63
CA GLY A 815 -48.17 4.48 -7.59
C GLY A 815 -49.07 3.42 -6.97
N THR A 816 -49.83 2.73 -7.81
CA THR A 816 -50.79 1.68 -7.42
C THR A 816 -50.11 0.33 -7.20
N GLY A 817 -49.01 0.09 -7.93
CA GLY A 817 -48.23 -1.15 -7.85
C GLY A 817 -49.03 -2.40 -8.20
N ARG A 818 -50.04 -2.28 -9.07
CA ARG A 818 -50.78 -3.41 -9.67
C ARG A 818 -50.05 -3.91 -10.92
N LEU A 819 -49.44 -3.00 -11.69
CA LEU A 819 -48.63 -3.26 -12.87
C LEU A 819 -47.33 -2.43 -12.85
N ALA A 820 -46.31 -2.89 -13.57
CA ALA A 820 -45.05 -2.18 -13.70
C ALA A 820 -45.26 -0.84 -14.44
N GLY A 821 -44.71 0.26 -13.90
CA GLY A 821 -44.77 1.58 -14.50
C GLY A 821 -46.01 2.41 -14.15
N GLU A 822 -46.93 1.90 -13.32
CA GLU A 822 -48.08 2.67 -12.85
C GLU A 822 -47.63 3.82 -11.94
N TYR A 823 -48.03 5.04 -12.31
CA TYR A 823 -47.63 6.26 -11.61
C TYR A 823 -48.78 7.26 -11.61
N ILE A 824 -49.26 7.59 -10.41
CA ILE A 824 -50.43 8.42 -10.16
C ILE A 824 -50.08 9.57 -9.21
N PRO A 825 -49.19 10.49 -9.64
CA PRO A 825 -48.71 11.54 -8.76
C PRO A 825 -49.82 12.49 -8.33
N VAL A 826 -49.69 13.04 -7.13
CA VAL A 826 -50.44 14.22 -6.71
C VAL A 826 -49.51 15.42 -6.81
N ARG A 827 -49.86 16.42 -7.60
CA ARG A 827 -49.14 17.70 -7.64
C ARG A 827 -49.84 18.68 -6.73
N PHE A 828 -49.11 19.23 -5.78
CA PHE A 828 -49.60 20.17 -4.79
C PHE A 828 -48.77 21.44 -4.84
N GLN A 829 -49.41 22.58 -5.05
CA GLN A 829 -48.74 23.88 -5.12
C GLN A 829 -49.43 24.85 -4.17
N PRO A 830 -48.82 25.16 -3.00
CA PRO A 830 -49.31 26.25 -2.17
C PRO A 830 -49.32 27.57 -2.96
N VAL A 831 -50.42 28.32 -2.90
CA VAL A 831 -50.58 29.63 -3.55
C VAL A 831 -50.67 30.79 -2.55
N SER A 832 -51.19 30.54 -1.35
CA SER A 832 -51.23 31.49 -0.24
C SER A 832 -51.35 30.78 1.11
N GLY A 833 -51.00 31.46 2.20
CA GLY A 833 -50.96 30.88 3.56
C GLY A 833 -49.55 30.84 4.14
N SER A 834 -49.34 30.07 5.21
CA SER A 834 -48.02 29.80 5.80
C SER A 834 -47.39 28.53 5.23
N THR A 835 -46.05 28.43 5.24
CA THR A 835 -45.38 27.14 5.02
C THR A 835 -45.81 26.17 6.13
N ALA A 836 -46.50 25.09 5.76
CA ALA A 836 -47.02 24.11 6.71
C ALA A 836 -46.73 22.68 6.23
N ASP A 837 -47.02 21.73 7.11
CA ASP A 837 -46.95 20.31 6.77
C ASP A 837 -48.14 19.93 5.89
N VAL A 838 -47.86 19.21 4.81
CA VAL A 838 -48.87 18.66 3.90
C VAL A 838 -48.77 17.15 3.92
N SER A 839 -49.83 16.48 4.37
CA SER A 839 -49.93 15.02 4.39
C SER A 839 -50.94 14.55 3.35
N ILE A 840 -50.53 13.63 2.48
CA ILE A 840 -51.41 13.05 1.47
C ILE A 840 -51.33 11.52 1.57
N SER A 841 -52.50 10.86 1.55
CA SER A 841 -52.64 9.44 1.28
C SER A 841 -53.62 9.22 0.13
N THR A 842 -53.44 8.11 -0.58
CA THR A 842 -54.35 7.67 -1.65
C THR A 842 -54.51 6.16 -1.66
N TYR A 843 -55.71 5.69 -1.99
CA TYR A 843 -56.04 4.28 -2.04
C TYR A 843 -57.24 4.03 -2.95
N GLY A 844 -57.20 2.93 -3.70
CA GLY A 844 -58.38 2.38 -4.35
C GLY A 844 -59.15 1.49 -3.38
N THR A 845 -60.30 0.97 -3.80
CA THR A 845 -61.06 0.01 -2.99
C THR A 845 -61.10 -1.38 -3.64
N GLY A 846 -61.53 -2.39 -2.87
CA GLY A 846 -61.60 -3.78 -3.36
C GLY A 846 -62.89 -4.06 -4.14
N SER A 847 -63.97 -3.38 -3.76
CA SER A 847 -65.26 -3.38 -4.45
C SER A 847 -65.56 -1.93 -4.77
N ASN A 848 -65.89 -1.57 -6.01
CA ASN A 848 -66.05 -0.19 -6.47
C ASN A 848 -66.62 0.77 -5.41
N ASN A 849 -65.73 1.65 -4.91
CA ASN A 849 -65.98 2.67 -3.88
C ASN A 849 -66.27 2.19 -2.45
N LEU A 850 -66.02 0.91 -2.12
CA LEU A 850 -66.27 0.27 -0.83
C LEU A 850 -65.07 -0.55 -0.31
N PRO A 851 -64.70 -0.41 0.98
CA PRO A 851 -65.36 0.41 2.00
C PRO A 851 -65.11 1.92 1.82
N LEU A 852 -66.02 2.72 2.36
CA LEU A 852 -65.90 4.18 2.37
C LEU A 852 -64.79 4.63 3.34
N PRO A 853 -64.18 5.82 3.10
CA PRO A 853 -63.32 6.45 4.08
C PRO A 853 -63.90 6.46 5.49
N SER A 854 -63.08 6.13 6.49
CA SER A 854 -63.50 5.98 7.89
C SER A 854 -64.09 7.26 8.51
N ASP A 855 -63.71 8.44 8.02
CA ASP A 855 -64.25 9.72 8.47
C ASP A 855 -65.58 10.11 7.79
N LEU A 856 -66.11 9.27 6.89
CA LEU A 856 -67.43 9.46 6.28
C LEU A 856 -68.51 8.83 7.16
N ILE A 857 -69.54 9.60 7.50
CA ILE A 857 -70.67 9.12 8.30
C ILE A 857 -71.55 8.22 7.44
N SER A 858 -71.84 6.99 7.89
CA SER A 858 -72.74 6.08 7.17
C SER A 858 -74.15 6.68 7.07
N GLY A 859 -74.69 6.75 5.86
CA GLY A 859 -76.01 7.34 5.58
C GLY A 859 -76.02 8.77 5.00
N SER A 860 -74.86 9.46 4.89
CA SER A 860 -74.78 10.83 4.36
C SER A 860 -74.49 10.96 2.86
N LEU A 861 -74.55 9.86 2.11
CA LEU A 861 -74.16 9.81 0.70
C LEU A 861 -75.30 10.19 -0.27
N SER A 862 -75.95 11.32 -0.03
CA SER A 862 -76.70 12.00 -1.08
C SER A 862 -75.68 12.80 -1.89
N LEU A 863 -75.23 12.27 -3.03
CA LEU A 863 -74.53 13.04 -4.05
C LEU A 863 -75.50 14.13 -4.54
N ILE A 864 -75.43 15.33 -3.99
CA ILE A 864 -76.30 16.44 -4.41
C ILE A 864 -76.04 16.72 -5.89
N GLY A 865 -77.06 16.46 -6.71
CA GLY A 865 -77.08 16.80 -8.14
C GLY A 865 -78.04 16.04 -9.06
N ASN A 866 -78.73 14.96 -8.64
CA ASN A 866 -79.80 14.35 -9.45
C ASN A 866 -81.01 13.94 -8.59
N PRO A 867 -82.23 14.49 -8.80
CA PRO A 867 -83.40 14.19 -7.97
C PRO A 867 -84.01 12.77 -8.13
N SER A 868 -83.42 11.84 -8.88
CA SER A 868 -84.16 10.66 -9.36
C SER A 868 -83.70 9.27 -8.90
N SER A 869 -82.87 9.09 -7.86
CA SER A 869 -82.61 7.72 -7.35
C SER A 869 -82.41 7.65 -5.84
N ASN A 870 -83.48 7.26 -5.14
CA ASN A 870 -83.47 6.80 -3.76
C ASN A 870 -82.85 5.39 -3.64
N SER A 871 -81.54 5.28 -3.82
CA SER A 871 -80.80 4.07 -3.46
C SER A 871 -79.55 4.46 -2.69
N ALA A 872 -79.47 4.00 -1.45
CA ALA A 872 -78.40 4.29 -0.51
C ALA A 872 -77.04 3.79 -1.01
N GLY A 873 -76.04 4.68 -1.02
CA GLY A 873 -74.64 4.36 -1.34
C GLY A 873 -74.09 5.26 -2.44
N VAL A 874 -72.78 5.47 -2.47
CA VAL A 874 -72.10 5.99 -3.67
C VAL A 874 -72.45 5.00 -4.78
N ALA A 875 -73.25 5.40 -5.78
CA ALA A 875 -73.49 4.51 -6.89
C ALA A 875 -72.12 4.20 -7.54
N GLU A 876 -71.85 2.92 -7.77
CA GLU A 876 -70.65 2.35 -8.42
C GLU A 876 -70.19 3.14 -9.67
N ASN A 877 -71.11 3.86 -10.30
CA ASN A 877 -70.99 4.52 -11.58
C ASN A 877 -70.76 6.05 -11.54
N ASP A 878 -70.63 6.69 -10.37
CA ASP A 878 -70.60 8.16 -10.26
C ASP A 878 -69.26 8.79 -9.85
N VAL A 879 -68.32 8.01 -9.33
CA VAL A 879 -66.97 8.48 -8.93
C VAL A 879 -65.88 7.52 -9.43
N ILE A 880 -64.65 8.03 -9.56
CA ILE A 880 -63.45 7.21 -9.76
C ILE A 880 -63.21 6.38 -8.50
N ASP A 881 -62.87 5.10 -8.66
CA ASP A 881 -62.55 4.17 -7.55
C ASP A 881 -61.18 4.43 -6.93
N ARG A 882 -61.04 5.64 -6.40
CA ARG A 882 -59.85 6.11 -5.68
C ARG A 882 -60.22 7.28 -4.78
N TYR A 883 -59.73 7.21 -3.56
CA TYR A 883 -59.84 8.28 -2.58
C TYR A 883 -58.49 8.94 -2.39
N TRP A 884 -58.52 10.24 -2.08
CA TRP A 884 -57.37 11.00 -1.62
C TRP A 884 -57.72 11.66 -0.30
N LYS A 885 -56.93 11.40 0.74
CA LYS A 885 -57.05 12.12 2.01
C LYS A 885 -55.92 13.12 2.09
N ILE A 886 -56.28 14.40 2.05
CA ILE A 886 -55.34 15.52 2.07
C ILE A 886 -55.52 16.25 3.40
N VAL A 887 -54.43 16.39 4.14
CA VAL A 887 -54.38 17.18 5.38
C VAL A 887 -53.36 18.29 5.16
N ALA A 888 -53.87 19.50 4.99
CA ALA A 888 -53.07 20.72 4.88
C ALA A 888 -53.83 21.85 5.59
N SER A 889 -53.30 22.35 6.71
CA SER A 889 -53.96 23.39 7.50
C SER A 889 -53.38 24.77 7.19
N GLY A 890 -54.23 25.79 7.08
CA GLY A 890 -53.79 27.19 6.90
C GLY A 890 -53.18 27.53 5.54
N ILE A 891 -53.38 26.68 4.53
CA ILE A 891 -52.88 26.85 3.16
C ILE A 891 -54.07 26.96 2.19
N THR A 892 -53.88 27.72 1.12
CA THR A 892 -54.65 27.60 -0.13
C THR A 892 -53.71 27.06 -1.19
N ALA A 893 -54.13 26.09 -1.99
CA ALA A 893 -53.28 25.44 -2.99
C ALA A 893 -53.98 25.18 -4.32
N ASN A 894 -53.19 25.05 -5.39
CA ASN A 894 -53.59 24.33 -6.59
C ASN A 894 -53.24 22.85 -6.39
N VAL A 895 -54.17 21.96 -6.70
CA VAL A 895 -53.98 20.50 -6.55
C VAL A 895 -54.39 19.80 -7.84
N THR A 896 -53.48 19.00 -8.38
CA THR A 896 -53.77 18.07 -9.48
C THR A 896 -53.72 16.65 -8.95
N LEU A 897 -54.85 15.95 -9.05
CA LEU A 897 -54.94 14.52 -8.75
C LEU A 897 -54.76 13.74 -10.05
N THR A 898 -54.03 12.63 -9.97
CA THR A 898 -53.87 11.65 -11.06
C THR A 898 -54.46 10.32 -10.62
N TYR A 899 -55.18 9.65 -11.52
CA TYR A 899 -55.76 8.32 -11.29
C TYR A 899 -55.51 7.41 -12.49
N MET A 900 -55.57 6.09 -12.30
CA MET A 900 -55.45 5.15 -13.42
C MET A 900 -56.78 5.06 -14.18
N GLY A 901 -56.75 5.01 -15.51
CA GLY A 901 -57.96 4.83 -16.32
C GLY A 901 -58.72 3.53 -15.99
N SER A 902 -58.01 2.51 -15.49
CA SER A 902 -58.61 1.27 -14.98
C SER A 902 -59.42 1.45 -13.69
N GLU A 903 -59.25 2.57 -12.98
CA GLU A 903 -60.02 2.95 -11.79
C GLU A 903 -61.23 3.83 -12.14
N ASN A 904 -61.40 4.16 -13.42
CA ASN A 904 -62.60 4.85 -13.90
C ASN A 904 -63.77 3.87 -14.04
N THR A 905 -64.42 3.61 -12.90
CA THR A 905 -65.55 2.69 -12.78
C THR A 905 -66.88 3.33 -13.18
N LEU A 906 -66.88 4.59 -13.64
CA LEU A 906 -68.09 5.32 -14.04
C LEU A 906 -68.93 4.55 -15.08
N ALA A 907 -70.21 4.90 -15.23
CA ALA A 907 -71.01 4.35 -16.34
C ALA A 907 -70.38 4.70 -17.70
N PRO A 908 -70.40 3.80 -18.70
CA PRO A 908 -69.77 4.04 -20.02
C PRO A 908 -70.13 5.38 -20.66
N GLU A 909 -71.39 5.81 -20.49
CA GLU A 909 -71.97 7.07 -21.00
C GLU A 909 -71.25 8.33 -20.48
N VAL A 910 -70.63 8.26 -19.30
CA VAL A 910 -70.05 9.42 -18.61
C VAL A 910 -68.55 9.28 -18.33
N ARG A 911 -67.92 8.15 -18.70
CA ARG A 911 -66.48 7.88 -18.47
C ARG A 911 -65.55 8.89 -19.13
N GLY A 912 -65.97 9.52 -20.22
CA GLY A 912 -65.20 10.52 -20.97
C GLY A 912 -65.59 11.96 -20.68
N ASN A 913 -66.53 12.20 -19.75
CA ASN A 913 -67.01 13.54 -19.46
C ASN A 913 -65.94 14.39 -18.76
N VAL A 914 -66.26 15.68 -18.62
CA VAL A 914 -65.50 16.56 -17.74
C VAL A 914 -65.60 16.03 -16.32
N MET A 915 -64.44 15.83 -15.71
CA MET A 915 -64.28 15.35 -14.34
C MET A 915 -64.07 16.54 -13.40
N ALA A 916 -64.59 16.44 -12.18
CA ALA A 916 -64.42 17.43 -11.12
C ALA A 916 -64.09 16.76 -9.78
N ILE A 917 -63.52 17.52 -8.85
CA ILE A 917 -63.16 17.09 -7.50
C ILE A 917 -64.26 17.52 -6.52
N GLN A 918 -64.64 16.64 -5.60
CA GLN A 918 -65.42 17.01 -4.42
C GLN A 918 -64.60 16.73 -3.16
N SER A 919 -64.75 17.61 -2.17
CA SER A 919 -64.15 17.46 -0.84
C SER A 919 -65.22 17.31 0.22
N TRP A 920 -64.97 16.46 1.21
CA TRP A 920 -65.86 16.24 2.34
C TRP A 920 -65.70 17.34 3.40
N ASN A 921 -66.76 17.98 3.85
CA ASN A 921 -66.68 19.06 4.84
C ASN A 921 -67.01 18.61 6.28
N GLY A 922 -67.19 17.31 6.52
CA GLY A 922 -67.59 16.75 7.82
C GLY A 922 -69.08 16.42 7.92
N SER A 923 -69.92 17.06 7.10
CA SER A 923 -71.39 16.86 7.08
C SER A 923 -71.97 16.57 5.69
N GLY A 924 -71.21 16.84 4.62
CA GLY A 924 -71.62 16.63 3.25
C GLY A 924 -70.45 16.84 2.28
N TRP A 925 -70.68 16.50 1.00
CA TRP A 925 -69.75 16.80 -0.09
C TRP A 925 -69.92 18.24 -0.56
N ASN A 926 -68.82 18.99 -0.65
CA ASN A 926 -68.83 20.32 -1.25
C ASN A 926 -69.16 20.25 -2.74
N ALA A 927 -69.57 21.38 -3.33
CA ALA A 927 -69.84 21.47 -4.76
C ALA A 927 -68.62 21.02 -5.59
N PRO A 928 -68.83 20.27 -6.70
CA PRO A 928 -67.74 19.87 -7.58
C PRO A 928 -66.93 21.08 -8.05
N ALA A 929 -65.61 21.00 -7.93
CA ALA A 929 -64.68 22.06 -8.30
C ALA A 929 -63.52 21.50 -9.12
N GLY A 930 -62.93 22.37 -9.95
CA GLY A 930 -61.88 21.97 -10.88
C GLY A 930 -62.39 21.29 -12.14
N SER A 931 -61.46 20.98 -13.03
CA SER A 931 -61.76 20.36 -14.33
C SER A 931 -60.66 19.38 -14.74
N GLY A 932 -61.06 18.32 -15.42
CA GLY A 932 -60.20 17.34 -16.07
C GLY A 932 -61.02 16.55 -17.09
N PHE A 933 -60.37 15.70 -17.88
CA PHE A 933 -61.08 14.81 -18.81
C PHE A 933 -61.02 13.37 -18.31
N GLY A 934 -62.16 12.69 -18.34
CA GLY A 934 -62.25 11.28 -18.02
C GLY A 934 -61.50 10.43 -19.04
N THR A 935 -60.75 9.43 -18.56
CA THR A 935 -60.10 8.42 -19.41
C THR A 935 -60.36 7.02 -18.86
N SER A 936 -60.42 6.04 -19.75
CA SER A 936 -60.53 4.61 -19.44
C SER A 936 -59.21 3.84 -19.63
N THR A 937 -58.18 4.48 -20.18
CA THR A 937 -56.83 3.90 -20.38
C THR A 937 -55.75 4.90 -20.00
N GLY A 938 -54.56 4.41 -19.63
CA GLY A 938 -53.47 5.29 -19.16
C GLY A 938 -53.80 5.97 -17.83
N THR A 939 -53.49 7.26 -17.70
CA THR A 939 -53.76 8.07 -16.50
C THR A 939 -54.66 9.25 -16.81
N GLY A 940 -55.63 9.50 -15.95
CA GLY A 940 -56.48 10.70 -15.96
C GLY A 940 -56.00 11.72 -14.95
N THR A 941 -56.23 13.01 -15.22
CA THR A 941 -55.88 14.10 -14.29
C THR A 941 -57.04 15.06 -14.10
N VAL A 942 -57.20 15.54 -12.87
CA VAL A 942 -58.18 16.59 -12.53
C VAL A 942 -57.50 17.63 -11.68
N THR A 943 -57.64 18.90 -12.05
CA THR A 943 -57.00 20.01 -11.34
C THR A 943 -58.05 20.93 -10.74
N VAL A 944 -57.87 21.25 -9.46
CA VAL A 944 -58.61 22.30 -8.75
C VAL A 944 -57.63 23.41 -8.38
N SER A 945 -58.03 24.66 -8.65
CA SER A 945 -57.20 25.84 -8.35
C SER A 945 -57.71 26.56 -7.11
N ASN A 946 -56.80 27.16 -6.36
CA ASN A 946 -57.08 28.04 -5.21
C ASN A 946 -58.02 27.42 -4.14
N THR A 947 -57.89 26.13 -3.84
CA THR A 947 -58.72 25.46 -2.82
C THR A 947 -58.07 25.52 -1.43
N SER A 948 -58.90 25.64 -0.39
CA SER A 948 -58.51 25.59 1.03
C SER A 948 -59.25 24.51 1.82
N SER A 949 -60.01 23.65 1.14
CA SER A 949 -60.86 22.62 1.77
C SER A 949 -60.22 21.24 1.66
N PHE A 950 -59.23 20.96 2.50
CA PHE A 950 -58.49 19.69 2.50
C PHE A 950 -59.11 18.67 3.47
N SER A 951 -59.46 17.49 2.96
CA SER A 951 -60.14 16.41 3.69
C SER A 951 -60.10 15.13 2.85
N ASN A 952 -61.11 14.25 2.98
CA ASN A 952 -61.35 13.17 2.01
C ASN A 952 -61.91 13.73 0.70
N TRP A 953 -61.24 13.43 -0.40
CA TRP A 953 -61.55 13.90 -1.74
C TRP A 953 -61.85 12.72 -2.67
N ILE A 954 -62.78 12.96 -3.59
CA ILE A 954 -63.16 12.05 -4.69
C ILE A 954 -63.12 12.81 -6.02
N VAL A 955 -63.00 12.05 -7.10
CA VAL A 955 -63.12 12.55 -8.47
C VAL A 955 -64.40 11.99 -9.09
N ARG A 956 -65.21 12.81 -9.75
CA ARG A 956 -66.50 12.41 -10.34
C ARG A 956 -66.76 13.03 -11.71
N ALA A 957 -67.69 12.47 -12.46
CA ALA A 957 -68.25 13.14 -13.65
C ALA A 957 -69.06 14.37 -13.23
N ASN A 958 -68.84 15.50 -13.91
CA ASN A 958 -69.56 16.75 -13.69
C ASN A 958 -70.69 16.90 -14.73
N ASN A 959 -71.92 16.54 -14.34
CA ASN A 959 -73.11 16.61 -15.21
C ASN A 959 -73.89 17.93 -15.07
N GLY A 960 -73.32 18.94 -14.39
CA GLY A 960 -73.95 20.25 -14.25
C GLY A 960 -73.98 20.99 -15.60
N VAL A 961 -75.14 21.51 -15.97
CA VAL A 961 -75.32 22.33 -17.17
C VAL A 961 -74.46 23.59 -17.01
N LEU A 962 -73.30 23.58 -17.65
CA LEU A 962 -72.50 24.77 -17.82
C LEU A 962 -73.15 25.62 -18.92
N PRO A 963 -73.16 26.96 -18.77
CA PRO A 963 -73.63 27.85 -19.84
C PRO A 963 -72.86 27.53 -21.13
N ILE A 964 -73.60 27.46 -22.24
CA ILE A 964 -73.18 27.15 -23.62
C ILE A 964 -71.68 26.87 -23.77
N GLU A 965 -71.32 25.61 -23.99
CA GLU A 965 -69.95 25.19 -24.21
C GLU A 965 -69.55 25.47 -25.67
N LEU A 966 -68.85 26.59 -25.86
CA LEU A 966 -68.13 26.90 -27.09
C LEU A 966 -67.04 25.83 -27.28
N GLY A 967 -67.29 24.85 -28.14
CA GLY A 967 -66.39 23.70 -28.33
C GLY A 967 -65.05 24.10 -28.94
N LYS A 968 -65.06 25.00 -29.92
CA LYS A 968 -63.84 25.56 -30.50
C LYS A 968 -64.13 26.93 -31.08
N PHE A 969 -63.26 27.90 -30.82
CA PHE A 969 -63.18 29.16 -31.55
C PHE A 969 -61.77 29.32 -32.09
N ASP A 970 -61.69 29.55 -33.40
CA ASP A 970 -60.45 29.72 -34.13
C ASP A 970 -60.57 30.88 -35.12
N ALA A 971 -59.45 31.55 -35.35
CA ALA A 971 -59.33 32.61 -36.34
C ALA A 971 -57.97 32.41 -37.04
N GLN A 972 -58.00 32.28 -38.37
CA GLN A 972 -56.81 31.97 -39.15
C GLN A 972 -56.70 32.93 -40.33
N PHE A 973 -55.50 33.48 -40.55
CA PHE A 973 -55.23 34.23 -41.77
C PHE A 973 -55.12 33.26 -42.95
N LYS A 974 -55.98 33.43 -43.94
CA LYS A 974 -55.93 32.75 -45.24
C LYS A 974 -56.01 33.83 -46.32
N ASP A 975 -54.84 34.26 -46.78
CA ASP A 975 -54.64 35.41 -47.67
C ASP A 975 -55.72 35.47 -48.78
N PRO A 976 -56.44 36.59 -48.96
CA PRO A 976 -56.30 37.89 -48.28
C PRO A 976 -57.16 38.12 -47.01
N ASN A 977 -57.79 37.09 -46.44
CA ASN A 977 -58.86 37.25 -45.44
C ASN A 977 -58.55 36.54 -44.13
N VAL A 978 -59.18 36.96 -43.03
CA VAL A 978 -59.18 36.15 -41.79
C VAL A 978 -60.44 35.31 -41.76
N HIS A 979 -60.28 34.00 -41.73
CA HIS A 979 -61.38 33.06 -41.54
C HIS A 979 -61.55 32.82 -40.05
N VAL A 980 -62.70 33.25 -39.54
CA VAL A 980 -63.15 33.03 -38.17
C VAL A 980 -64.12 31.86 -38.20
N SER A 981 -63.89 30.85 -37.38
CA SER A 981 -64.77 29.68 -37.31
C SER A 981 -64.98 29.27 -35.86
N TRP A 982 -66.20 28.88 -35.54
CA TRP A 982 -66.48 28.30 -34.24
C TRP A 982 -67.50 27.18 -34.32
N VAL A 983 -67.50 26.41 -33.25
CA VAL A 983 -68.39 25.27 -33.06
C VAL A 983 -69.02 25.40 -31.69
N THR A 984 -70.35 25.33 -31.65
CA THR A 984 -71.10 25.16 -30.40
C THR A 984 -71.35 23.68 -30.21
N VAL A 985 -71.05 23.15 -29.01
CA VAL A 985 -71.35 21.75 -28.69
C VAL A 985 -72.85 21.59 -28.38
N SER A 986 -73.46 22.62 -27.78
CA SER A 986 -74.90 22.81 -27.63
C SER A 986 -75.24 24.31 -27.53
N GLU A 987 -76.49 24.67 -27.85
CA GLU A 987 -77.03 26.03 -27.72
C GLU A 987 -78.34 26.00 -26.94
N VAL A 988 -78.50 26.91 -25.97
CA VAL A 988 -79.76 27.09 -25.22
C VAL A 988 -80.04 28.58 -25.07
N ASN A 989 -81.18 29.04 -25.56
CA ASN A 989 -81.61 30.44 -25.64
C ASN A 989 -80.66 31.41 -26.38
N ASN A 990 -79.79 30.90 -27.25
CA ASN A 990 -78.82 31.72 -27.98
C ASN A 990 -79.50 32.53 -29.09
N ASN A 991 -79.47 33.86 -28.98
CA ASN A 991 -80.03 34.74 -30.00
C ASN A 991 -79.03 34.95 -31.15
N TYR A 992 -77.81 35.40 -30.86
CA TYR A 992 -76.79 35.63 -31.89
C TYR A 992 -75.36 35.68 -31.33
N PHE A 993 -74.39 35.58 -32.25
CA PHE A 993 -72.98 35.86 -32.01
C PHE A 993 -72.56 37.16 -32.69
N ASP A 994 -71.91 38.05 -31.95
CA ASP A 994 -71.12 39.15 -32.50
C ASP A 994 -69.66 38.68 -32.62
N VAL A 995 -69.12 38.66 -33.84
CA VAL A 995 -67.68 38.53 -34.11
C VAL A 995 -67.06 39.89 -33.89
N GLU A 996 -66.15 40.00 -32.93
CA GLU A 996 -65.48 41.26 -32.60
C GLU A 996 -63.98 41.20 -32.90
N ARG A 997 -63.41 42.33 -33.34
CA ARG A 997 -62.00 42.49 -33.71
C ARG A 997 -61.36 43.66 -32.97
N SER A 998 -60.09 43.52 -32.59
CA SER A 998 -59.27 44.52 -31.91
C SER A 998 -57.84 44.58 -32.47
N ASN A 999 -57.20 45.75 -32.42
CA ASN A 999 -55.77 45.92 -32.74
C ASN A 999 -54.84 45.87 -31.49
N ASP A 1000 -55.38 46.09 -30.29
CA ASP A 1000 -54.63 46.20 -29.04
C ASP A 1000 -54.98 45.10 -28.02
N GLY A 1001 -55.97 44.26 -28.33
CA GLY A 1001 -56.47 43.20 -27.46
C GLY A 1001 -57.32 43.71 -26.29
N ARG A 1002 -57.65 45.00 -26.26
CA ARG A 1002 -58.43 45.66 -25.19
C ARG A 1002 -59.72 46.27 -25.72
N ASN A 1003 -59.63 47.05 -26.80
CA ASN A 1003 -60.75 47.72 -27.45
C ASN A 1003 -61.23 46.89 -28.63
N PHE A 1004 -62.37 46.21 -28.47
CA PHE A 1004 -62.98 45.36 -29.50
C PHE A 1004 -64.12 46.08 -30.20
N THR A 1005 -64.21 45.94 -31.52
CA THR A 1005 -65.30 46.46 -32.36
C THR A 1005 -66.02 45.27 -33.00
N SER A 1006 -67.36 45.22 -32.90
CA SER A 1006 -68.15 44.21 -33.61
C SER A 1006 -68.04 44.42 -35.12
N ILE A 1007 -67.61 43.39 -35.84
CA ILE A 1007 -67.42 43.40 -37.30
C ILE A 1007 -68.50 42.59 -38.03
N GLN A 1008 -69.16 41.65 -37.35
CA GLN A 1008 -70.28 40.90 -37.91
C GLN A 1008 -71.19 40.33 -36.81
N ARG A 1009 -72.50 40.34 -37.06
CA ARG A 1009 -73.48 39.58 -36.28
C ARG A 1009 -73.97 38.35 -37.07
N ILE A 1010 -74.00 37.20 -36.41
CA ILE A 1010 -74.47 35.92 -36.97
C ILE A 1010 -75.54 35.34 -36.05
N GLN A 1011 -76.72 35.05 -36.59
CA GLN A 1011 -77.84 34.51 -35.82
C GLN A 1011 -77.49 33.13 -35.25
N GLY A 1012 -77.80 32.90 -33.97
CA GLY A 1012 -77.70 31.60 -33.32
C GLY A 1012 -78.89 30.71 -33.65
N ALA A 1013 -78.83 29.42 -33.27
CA ALA A 1013 -79.89 28.45 -33.54
C ALA A 1013 -81.06 28.50 -32.54
N GLY A 1014 -81.02 29.41 -31.56
CA GLY A 1014 -82.00 29.48 -30.48
C GLY A 1014 -81.79 28.37 -29.45
N ASN A 1015 -82.13 27.13 -29.79
CA ASN A 1015 -81.87 25.94 -28.99
C ASN A 1015 -81.38 24.80 -29.88
N SER A 1016 -80.24 24.19 -29.56
CA SER A 1016 -79.69 23.02 -30.24
C SER A 1016 -78.97 22.10 -29.25
N THR A 1017 -79.26 20.81 -29.32
CA THR A 1017 -78.49 19.75 -28.64
C THR A 1017 -77.48 19.07 -29.55
N SER A 1018 -77.44 19.46 -30.84
CA SER A 1018 -76.48 18.97 -31.83
C SER A 1018 -75.39 20.01 -32.07
N MET A 1019 -74.19 19.53 -32.39
CA MET A 1019 -73.05 20.38 -32.73
C MET A 1019 -73.35 21.24 -33.96
N ILE A 1020 -73.15 22.56 -33.89
CA ILE A 1020 -73.35 23.48 -35.02
C ILE A 1020 -72.03 24.18 -35.36
N HIS A 1021 -71.72 24.20 -36.65
CA HIS A 1021 -70.53 24.85 -37.19
C HIS A 1021 -70.89 26.21 -37.79
N TYR A 1022 -70.23 27.25 -37.30
CA TYR A 1022 -70.34 28.60 -37.82
C TYR A 1022 -69.02 29.05 -38.44
N THR A 1023 -69.12 29.81 -39.52
CA THR A 1023 -67.95 30.42 -40.16
C THR A 1023 -68.26 31.83 -40.57
N TYR A 1024 -67.25 32.68 -40.49
CA TYR A 1024 -67.26 34.05 -40.95
C TYR A 1024 -65.92 34.38 -41.60
N LYS A 1025 -65.96 35.21 -42.65
CA LYS A 1025 -64.80 35.64 -43.39
C LYS A 1025 -64.68 37.15 -43.25
N ASP A 1026 -63.65 37.60 -42.54
CA ASP A 1026 -63.26 39.01 -42.47
C ASP A 1026 -62.45 39.36 -43.73
N GLU A 1027 -63.08 40.08 -44.65
CA GLU A 1027 -62.50 40.46 -45.94
C GLU A 1027 -61.61 41.71 -45.89
N SER A 1028 -61.52 42.36 -44.74
CA SER A 1028 -60.68 43.55 -44.55
C SER A 1028 -59.94 43.47 -43.22
N PRO A 1029 -59.14 42.41 -42.97
CA PRO A 1029 -58.45 42.24 -41.70
C PRO A 1029 -57.41 43.33 -41.48
N LEU A 1030 -57.19 43.72 -40.22
CA LEU A 1030 -56.20 44.76 -39.90
C LEU A 1030 -54.79 44.27 -40.28
N SER A 1031 -53.94 45.20 -40.70
CA SER A 1031 -52.52 44.93 -40.97
C SER A 1031 -51.79 44.59 -39.66
N GLY A 1032 -50.91 43.57 -39.68
CA GLY A 1032 -50.18 43.13 -38.50
C GLY A 1032 -51.02 42.25 -37.57
N ARG A 1033 -50.83 42.39 -36.26
CA ARG A 1033 -51.51 41.55 -35.27
C ARG A 1033 -52.93 42.09 -35.01
N SER A 1034 -53.91 41.24 -35.24
CA SER A 1034 -55.32 41.44 -34.88
C SER A 1034 -55.71 40.45 -33.79
N PHE A 1035 -56.70 40.80 -32.98
CA PHE A 1035 -57.34 39.89 -32.01
C PHE A 1035 -58.82 39.74 -32.36
N TYR A 1036 -59.31 38.52 -32.46
CA TYR A 1036 -60.72 38.21 -32.69
C TYR A 1036 -61.30 37.54 -31.46
N ARG A 1037 -62.55 37.82 -31.11
CA ARG A 1037 -63.32 37.08 -30.11
C ARG A 1037 -64.79 37.01 -30.51
N LEU A 1038 -65.55 36.11 -29.89
CA LEU A 1038 -66.99 36.07 -30.01
C LEU A 1038 -67.62 36.70 -28.78
N LYS A 1039 -68.71 37.44 -28.99
CA LYS A 1039 -69.66 37.81 -27.97
C LYS A 1039 -70.99 37.12 -28.28
N GLN A 1040 -71.35 36.13 -27.49
CA GLN A 1040 -72.61 35.42 -27.62
C GLN A 1040 -73.67 36.16 -26.81
N THR A 1041 -74.87 36.37 -27.37
CA THR A 1041 -75.99 37.04 -26.69
C THR A 1041 -77.24 36.18 -26.73
N ASP A 1042 -77.88 36.01 -25.58
CA ASP A 1042 -79.10 35.22 -25.41
C ASP A 1042 -80.36 36.07 -25.71
N PHE A 1043 -81.54 35.43 -25.82
CA PHE A 1043 -82.81 36.14 -26.06
C PHE A 1043 -83.20 37.11 -24.93
N ASP A 1044 -82.70 36.89 -23.70
CA ASP A 1044 -82.92 37.80 -22.56
C ASP A 1044 -81.93 38.99 -22.52
N GLY A 1045 -81.01 39.06 -23.49
CA GLY A 1045 -80.02 40.12 -23.62
C GLY A 1045 -78.74 39.91 -22.79
N LYS A 1046 -78.62 38.83 -22.01
CA LYS A 1046 -77.34 38.45 -21.38
C LYS A 1046 -76.33 38.02 -22.42
N PHE A 1047 -75.05 38.23 -22.13
CA PHE A 1047 -73.98 37.85 -23.06
C PHE A 1047 -72.75 37.30 -22.33
N SER A 1048 -71.97 36.50 -23.05
CA SER A 1048 -70.66 35.98 -22.64
C SER A 1048 -69.64 36.17 -23.77
N TYR A 1049 -68.35 36.18 -23.45
CA TYR A 1049 -67.27 36.30 -24.43
C TYR A 1049 -66.47 35.00 -24.53
N SER A 1050 -65.97 34.69 -25.72
CA SER A 1050 -64.93 33.67 -25.90
C SER A 1050 -63.56 34.21 -25.48
N ASP A 1051 -62.59 33.31 -25.33
CA ASP A 1051 -61.18 33.67 -25.39
C ASP A 1051 -60.87 34.37 -26.73
N SER A 1052 -59.96 35.35 -26.70
CA SER A 1052 -59.51 36.03 -27.90
C SER A 1052 -58.45 35.22 -28.65
N ARG A 1053 -58.57 35.12 -29.98
CA ARG A 1053 -57.57 34.53 -30.87
C ARG A 1053 -56.77 35.62 -31.56
N SER A 1054 -55.45 35.56 -31.42
CA SER A 1054 -54.55 36.48 -32.12
C SER A 1054 -54.22 35.94 -33.51
N VAL A 1055 -54.43 36.76 -34.54
CA VAL A 1055 -54.10 36.45 -35.93
C VAL A 1055 -53.13 37.50 -36.45
N ILE A 1056 -52.05 37.06 -37.07
CA ILE A 1056 -51.10 37.96 -37.72
C ILE A 1056 -51.41 37.93 -39.21
N ASN A 1057 -51.88 39.06 -39.74
CA ASN A 1057 -51.91 39.29 -41.18
C ASN A 1057 -50.46 39.48 -41.64
N SER A 1058 -49.90 38.44 -42.26
CA SER A 1058 -48.48 38.32 -42.62
C SER A 1058 -48.08 39.07 -43.89
N LYS A 1059 -48.90 40.02 -44.38
CA LYS A 1059 -48.44 41.07 -45.32
C LYS A 1059 -47.70 42.22 -44.63
N MET A 1060 -46.85 41.87 -43.67
CA MET A 1060 -45.70 42.68 -43.26
C MET A 1060 -44.45 42.01 -43.85
N PRO A 1061 -43.50 42.77 -44.41
CA PRO A 1061 -42.25 42.19 -44.87
C PRO A 1061 -41.55 41.47 -43.71
N GLU A 1062 -40.93 40.31 -44.00
CA GLU A 1062 -39.87 39.79 -43.15
C GLU A 1062 -38.94 40.95 -42.81
N LYS A 1063 -38.69 41.10 -41.51
CA LYS A 1063 -37.85 42.16 -40.96
C LYS A 1063 -36.59 42.32 -41.81
N LEU A 1064 -36.22 43.55 -42.16
CA LEU A 1064 -35.01 43.83 -42.96
C LEU A 1064 -33.75 43.28 -42.25
N LEU A 1065 -33.84 43.20 -40.92
CA LEU A 1065 -32.79 42.71 -40.03
C LEU A 1065 -33.40 41.77 -38.98
N ASN A 1066 -32.91 40.54 -38.89
CA ASN A 1066 -33.43 39.54 -37.94
C ASN A 1066 -32.31 38.87 -37.13
N LEU A 1067 -32.46 38.78 -35.81
CA LEU A 1067 -31.50 38.12 -34.95
C LEU A 1067 -31.76 36.60 -34.91
N ASN A 1068 -30.81 35.81 -35.39
CA ASN A 1068 -30.93 34.35 -35.46
C ASN A 1068 -30.50 33.70 -34.14
N SER A 1069 -29.32 34.04 -33.62
CA SER A 1069 -28.79 33.46 -32.39
C SER A 1069 -27.80 34.39 -31.68
N PHE A 1070 -27.65 34.17 -30.37
CA PHE A 1070 -26.78 34.96 -29.50
C PHE A 1070 -26.20 34.10 -28.38
N GLY A 1071 -24.88 34.10 -28.20
CA GLY A 1071 -24.23 33.41 -27.09
C GLY A 1071 -22.71 33.39 -27.10
N PRO A 1072 -22.07 32.97 -25.99
CA PRO A 1072 -22.70 32.56 -24.72
C PRO A 1072 -23.31 33.74 -23.94
N ASN A 1073 -24.37 33.49 -23.16
CA ASN A 1073 -24.96 34.45 -22.22
C ASN A 1073 -25.49 33.70 -20.97
N PRO A 1074 -24.84 33.81 -19.79
CA PRO A 1074 -23.78 34.78 -19.47
C PRO A 1074 -22.45 34.58 -20.22
N PHE A 1075 -21.75 35.66 -20.54
CA PHE A 1075 -20.43 35.64 -21.17
C PHE A 1075 -19.31 35.99 -20.18
N ASN A 1076 -18.08 35.54 -20.48
CA ASN A 1076 -16.88 35.90 -19.71
C ASN A 1076 -16.04 36.91 -20.51
N ASP A 1077 -15.41 36.45 -21.60
CA ASP A 1077 -14.47 37.24 -22.40
C ASP A 1077 -15.00 37.65 -23.76
N TYR A 1078 -15.92 36.86 -24.35
CA TYR A 1078 -16.48 37.15 -25.66
C TYR A 1078 -17.92 36.65 -25.80
N PHE A 1079 -18.65 37.21 -26.77
CA PHE A 1079 -19.93 36.68 -27.26
C PHE A 1079 -20.06 36.86 -28.77
N LYS A 1080 -20.92 36.04 -29.38
CA LYS A 1080 -21.27 36.11 -30.81
C LYS A 1080 -22.74 36.38 -31.00
N LEU A 1081 -23.03 37.12 -32.07
CA LEU A 1081 -24.37 37.47 -32.52
C LEU A 1081 -24.50 37.09 -34.01
N SER A 1082 -25.33 36.11 -34.33
CA SER A 1082 -25.68 35.78 -35.72
C SER A 1082 -27.03 36.40 -36.06
N PHE A 1083 -27.09 37.10 -37.17
CA PHE A 1083 -28.28 37.79 -37.65
C PHE A 1083 -28.35 37.76 -39.19
N ASN A 1084 -29.55 37.77 -39.74
CA ASN A 1084 -29.77 37.92 -41.17
C ASN A 1084 -30.07 39.38 -41.52
N SER A 1085 -29.42 39.90 -42.57
CA SER A 1085 -29.86 41.13 -43.24
C SER A 1085 -30.35 40.80 -44.65
N ARG A 1086 -31.37 41.52 -45.13
CA ARG A 1086 -32.02 41.25 -46.42
C ARG A 1086 -31.30 41.90 -47.61
N GLU A 1087 -30.48 42.90 -47.36
CA GLU A 1087 -29.71 43.64 -48.34
C GLU A 1087 -28.37 44.09 -47.73
N ASP A 1088 -27.45 44.56 -48.56
CA ASP A 1088 -26.20 45.10 -48.05
C ASP A 1088 -26.50 46.43 -47.33
N GLU A 1089 -26.30 46.48 -46.01
CA GLU A 1089 -26.57 47.66 -45.19
C GLU A 1089 -25.51 47.86 -44.10
N MET A 1090 -25.33 49.12 -43.67
CA MET A 1090 -24.48 49.44 -42.53
C MET A 1090 -25.30 49.40 -41.25
N ILE A 1091 -24.87 48.58 -40.30
CA ILE A 1091 -25.52 48.35 -39.01
C ILE A 1091 -24.71 48.99 -37.90
N GLU A 1092 -25.36 49.78 -37.05
CA GLU A 1092 -24.77 50.33 -35.84
C GLU A 1092 -24.99 49.39 -34.65
N MET A 1093 -23.90 48.95 -34.03
CA MET A 1093 -23.85 48.11 -32.84
C MET A 1093 -23.48 48.96 -31.62
N MET A 1094 -24.42 49.18 -30.71
CA MET A 1094 -24.21 49.93 -29.47
C MET A 1094 -24.27 49.02 -28.26
N PHE A 1095 -23.22 49.06 -27.44
CA PHE A 1095 -23.13 48.30 -26.21
C PHE A 1095 -23.17 49.23 -24.99
N THR A 1096 -24.09 49.00 -24.06
CA THR A 1096 -24.31 49.87 -22.88
C THR A 1096 -24.34 49.08 -21.58
N ASN A 1097 -23.94 49.70 -20.46
CA ASN A 1097 -24.18 49.13 -19.13
C ASN A 1097 -25.65 49.29 -18.69
N SER A 1098 -25.99 48.80 -17.48
CA SER A 1098 -27.33 48.88 -16.90
C SER A 1098 -27.85 50.31 -16.64
N SER A 1099 -26.98 51.32 -16.56
CA SER A 1099 -27.38 52.73 -16.45
C SER A 1099 -27.59 53.41 -17.81
N GLY A 1100 -27.41 52.68 -18.92
CA GLY A 1100 -27.54 53.19 -20.28
C GLY A 1100 -26.31 53.93 -20.80
N LYS A 1101 -25.19 53.96 -20.04
CA LYS A 1101 -23.92 54.52 -20.51
C LYS A 1101 -23.38 53.66 -21.65
N VAL A 1102 -23.13 54.27 -22.81
CA VAL A 1102 -22.50 53.62 -23.96
C VAL A 1102 -21.05 53.31 -23.62
N LEU A 1103 -20.71 52.03 -23.69
CA LEU A 1103 -19.37 51.50 -23.46
C LEU A 1103 -18.62 51.31 -24.78
N GLN A 1104 -19.33 50.88 -25.82
CA GLN A 1104 -18.77 50.69 -27.15
C GLN A 1104 -19.83 50.94 -28.22
N ARG A 1105 -19.38 51.45 -29.37
CA ARG A 1105 -20.20 51.68 -30.56
C ARG A 1105 -19.38 51.31 -31.77
N GLU A 1106 -19.91 50.43 -32.61
CA GLU A 1106 -19.26 49.97 -33.85
C GLU A 1106 -20.23 50.00 -35.02
N PHE A 1107 -19.71 50.19 -36.22
CA PHE A 1107 -20.46 50.10 -37.47
C PHE A 1107 -20.01 48.85 -38.22
N PHE A 1108 -20.97 48.00 -38.58
CA PHE A 1108 -20.75 46.72 -39.24
C PHE A 1108 -21.44 46.75 -40.61
N ASN A 1109 -20.69 46.53 -41.69
CA ASN A 1109 -21.28 46.37 -43.02
C ASN A 1109 -21.82 44.95 -43.13
N ALA A 1110 -23.13 44.80 -43.02
CA ALA A 1110 -23.80 43.52 -43.23
C ALA A 1110 -24.02 43.28 -44.71
N GLU A 1111 -23.72 42.07 -45.17
CA GLU A 1111 -24.06 41.59 -46.51
C GLU A 1111 -25.46 40.97 -46.49
N LYS A 1112 -26.12 40.93 -47.64
CA LYS A 1112 -27.38 40.20 -47.81
C LYS A 1112 -27.20 38.72 -47.44
N GLY A 1113 -27.93 38.27 -46.43
CA GLY A 1113 -27.87 36.91 -45.88
C GLY A 1113 -27.41 36.90 -44.42
N GLU A 1114 -26.81 35.79 -44.00
CA GLU A 1114 -26.42 35.58 -42.61
C GLU A 1114 -25.08 36.25 -42.31
N ASN A 1115 -25.03 37.02 -41.21
CA ASN A 1115 -23.89 37.79 -40.75
C ASN A 1115 -23.58 37.42 -39.29
N ILE A 1116 -22.30 37.50 -38.92
CA ILE A 1116 -21.85 37.21 -37.56
C ILE A 1116 -21.03 38.39 -37.04
N PHE A 1117 -21.44 38.92 -35.88
CA PHE A 1117 -20.67 39.89 -35.11
C PHE A 1117 -20.10 39.23 -33.85
N GLU A 1118 -18.81 39.43 -33.59
CA GLU A 1118 -18.11 38.90 -32.41
C GLU A 1118 -17.53 40.04 -31.56
N PHE A 1119 -17.90 40.05 -30.28
CA PHE A 1119 -17.36 40.97 -29.30
C PHE A 1119 -16.33 40.24 -28.44
N THR A 1120 -15.06 40.65 -28.46
CA THR A 1120 -13.94 39.95 -27.78
C THR A 1120 -13.33 40.72 -26.60
N GLN A 1121 -13.81 41.92 -26.31
CA GLN A 1121 -13.25 42.80 -25.26
C GLN A 1121 -13.88 42.58 -23.87
N GLY A 1122 -14.56 41.44 -23.67
CA GLY A 1122 -15.31 41.15 -22.45
C GLY A 1122 -14.46 41.20 -21.20
N HIS A 1123 -13.20 40.76 -21.25
CA HIS A 1123 -12.25 40.75 -20.11
C HIS A 1123 -12.11 42.11 -19.40
N SER A 1124 -12.27 43.22 -20.12
CA SER A 1124 -12.11 44.59 -19.59
C SER A 1124 -13.34 45.14 -18.81
N LEU A 1125 -14.44 44.40 -18.79
CA LEU A 1125 -15.71 44.82 -18.20
C LEU A 1125 -15.94 44.21 -16.80
N PRO A 1126 -16.55 44.90 -15.83
CA PRO A 1126 -16.95 44.28 -14.57
C PRO A 1126 -18.15 43.31 -14.75
N PRO A 1127 -18.34 42.32 -13.85
CA PRO A 1127 -19.55 41.51 -13.78
C PRO A 1127 -20.82 42.38 -13.72
N GLY A 1128 -21.87 42.03 -14.45
CA GLY A 1128 -23.10 42.82 -14.45
C GLY A 1128 -24.00 42.61 -15.67
N ILE A 1129 -25.10 43.37 -15.70
CA ILE A 1129 -26.07 43.37 -16.79
C ILE A 1129 -25.70 44.48 -17.79
N TYR A 1130 -25.66 44.11 -19.05
CA TYR A 1130 -25.41 44.99 -20.18
C TYR A 1130 -26.51 44.84 -21.23
N ILE A 1131 -26.59 45.80 -22.16
CA ILE A 1131 -27.55 45.82 -23.25
C ILE A 1131 -26.78 46.04 -24.54
N ILE A 1132 -26.96 45.17 -25.54
CA ILE A 1132 -26.53 45.42 -26.91
C ILE A 1132 -27.73 45.84 -27.75
N ARG A 1133 -27.57 46.90 -28.53
CA ARG A 1133 -28.55 47.38 -29.50
C ARG A 1133 -27.92 47.34 -30.88
N MET A 1134 -28.60 46.70 -31.81
CA MET A 1134 -28.26 46.63 -33.22
C MET A 1134 -29.26 47.48 -33.98
N ARG A 1135 -28.79 48.45 -34.76
CA ARG A 1135 -29.63 49.36 -35.53
C ARG A 1135 -29.26 49.29 -37.01
N GLY A 1136 -30.16 48.73 -37.82
CA GLY A 1136 -30.13 48.83 -39.28
C GLY A 1136 -30.83 50.10 -39.77
N ARG A 1137 -31.13 50.17 -41.07
CA ARG A 1137 -31.74 51.36 -41.69
C ARG A 1137 -33.07 51.75 -41.06
N ASP A 1138 -33.96 50.77 -40.86
CA ASP A 1138 -35.33 50.97 -40.34
C ASP A 1138 -35.64 50.14 -39.09
N GLU A 1139 -34.71 49.31 -38.61
CA GLU A 1139 -34.94 48.39 -37.48
C GLU A 1139 -33.92 48.53 -36.35
N ILE A 1140 -34.40 48.37 -35.11
CA ILE A 1140 -33.57 48.30 -33.90
C ILE A 1140 -33.87 47.00 -33.15
N ILE A 1141 -32.87 46.16 -32.98
CA ILE A 1141 -32.92 44.96 -32.16
C ILE A 1141 -32.17 45.24 -30.85
N THR A 1142 -32.75 44.88 -29.71
CA THR A 1142 -32.15 45.07 -28.38
C THR A 1142 -32.08 43.74 -27.64
N GLN A 1143 -30.90 43.38 -27.12
CA GLN A 1143 -30.67 42.15 -26.39
C GLN A 1143 -29.99 42.44 -25.04
N LYS A 1144 -30.55 41.87 -23.97
CA LYS A 1144 -29.94 41.89 -22.62
C LYS A 1144 -28.89 40.80 -22.53
N ILE A 1145 -27.72 41.15 -21.99
CA ILE A 1145 -26.59 40.24 -21.85
C ILE A 1145 -25.98 40.35 -20.45
N ILE A 1146 -25.47 39.23 -19.91
CA ILE A 1146 -24.98 39.12 -18.54
C ILE A 1146 -23.50 38.77 -18.60
N LYS A 1147 -22.64 39.58 -17.96
CA LYS A 1147 -21.24 39.21 -17.69
C LYS A 1147 -21.14 38.58 -16.30
N ARG A 1148 -20.48 37.43 -16.19
CA ARG A 1148 -20.16 36.79 -14.90
C ARG A 1148 -19.05 37.49 -14.16
#